data_AF-A0A9P7ATR4-F1
#
_entry.id   AF-A0A9P7ATR4-F1
#
_cell.length_a   1.000
_cell.length_b   1.000
_cell.length_c   1.000
_cell.angle_alpha   90.00
_cell.angle_beta   90.00
_cell.angle_gamma   90.00
#
_symmetry.space_group_name_H-M   'P 1'
#
loop_
_entity.id
_entity.type
_entity.pdbx_description
1 polymer ?
#
loop_
_entity_poly.entity_id
_entity_poly.type
_entity_poly.pdbx_seq_one_letter_code
_entity_poly.pdbx_strand_id
1 'polypeptide(L)'
;MSPAGETESTPPRTNAPAYGASKIESTPNSRGASVVSENIGVLSVKVKNVSPWIQRDIEQVKECKADAMLQALLQRASSAPETEQPELLQKCLKVVLPVCNGQASTALVKSSDIETALNEYVCPGVENNFYGPFIRATNVALACLEEIKIDGMRAPVPTVDMICQQNDMPMHQMHQTKKSIRKPDLMILPLNSACAPFQDETGNKKGIQTNKQKGAQKNNEKDDEQRKKKRKAHMDMNATAKPKKLPWKDVLACIEFKRKIAGRTKGIKSPSSTYAVTDHVPTKPEYLPVDHLKAEVPAPGPSHTPATQPASDTAPVRSSGLTAAQPLRGGSSSKRKATDTLESAAKKSKGDHDDKDADADADLDVTVQTGLYAAEMFAANLGVNYLLNIIVVNDVMWIWYYDRQGIVQCSGINFIQDLPRFMVLLYALQHFDLHDWGRNRDFLLIEVEGKLCHEFKIDDENLGEVDLLLHTSHDERVTHYGLQGQATNVVPVTSEALTKKYGKFEDGMVAKIFWGEASRTSEPEILKRVEEIAKRHATVQDHVPQLLWHHTFTNPTAAIREALGVPEPTTGSRVLYILVFRKLLPITQLHCKELFDVWHQCISCHLTLWKEGVHHRDVSPGNLMWYWKDDKRIGVLNDYDLSSLADDSGPRGNERTGTVPFMALNLLTEEGQRGEVKHLYRHDLELFIWCFTWISLRYENGVPLSWKLHPLDEWATFGAVACGEKKYVFQGRMKKLPAPSHIDSSLWVFLVDCLGMLNRHHFNRWAADTLTNCEESDSDIDAFLQSFENTKGWAALTKLLSKSSQ
;
A
#
# COMPACT_ATOMS: atom_id res chain seq x y z
N MET A 1 -14.92 -17.70 -71.12
CA MET A 1 -14.11 -16.50 -70.82
C MET A 1 -14.74 -15.84 -69.60
N SER A 2 -13.90 -15.64 -68.59
CA SER A 2 -14.08 -15.26 -67.16
C SER A 2 -15.08 -14.12 -66.84
N PRO A 3 -15.27 -13.76 -65.54
CA PRO A 3 -15.64 -14.55 -64.35
C PRO A 3 -16.81 -13.86 -63.56
N ALA A 4 -17.68 -14.55 -62.81
CA ALA A 4 -17.55 -15.00 -61.42
C ALA A 4 -16.97 -13.94 -60.45
N GLY A 5 -17.86 -13.35 -59.63
CA GLY A 5 -17.56 -12.67 -58.37
C GLY A 5 -18.56 -13.17 -57.33
N GLU A 6 -18.09 -14.00 -56.41
CA GLU A 6 -18.87 -14.61 -55.33
C GLU A 6 -19.28 -13.56 -54.30
N THR A 7 -20.58 -13.41 -54.09
CA THR A 7 -21.15 -12.75 -52.92
C THR A 7 -21.51 -13.82 -51.90
N GLU A 8 -20.67 -14.02 -50.88
CA GLU A 8 -21.05 -14.82 -49.72
C GLU A 8 -21.99 -14.04 -48.80
N SER A 9 -23.11 -14.68 -48.53
CA SER A 9 -24.23 -14.25 -47.72
C SER A 9 -23.86 -14.14 -46.24
N THR A 10 -24.05 -12.97 -45.65
CA THR A 10 -24.06 -12.74 -44.21
C THR A 10 -25.27 -13.45 -43.59
N PRO A 11 -25.13 -14.24 -42.50
CA PRO A 11 -26.28 -14.83 -41.81
C PRO A 11 -27.08 -13.75 -41.05
N PRO A 12 -28.39 -13.94 -40.87
CA PRO A 12 -29.26 -12.93 -40.27
C PRO A 12 -28.96 -12.71 -38.78
N ARG A 13 -28.82 -11.44 -38.40
CA ARG A 13 -28.73 -10.96 -37.01
C ARG A 13 -29.94 -11.47 -36.21
N THR A 14 -29.70 -12.40 -35.30
CA THR A 14 -30.62 -12.68 -34.20
C THR A 14 -30.67 -11.47 -33.28
N ASN A 15 -31.83 -10.84 -33.19
CA ASN A 15 -32.15 -9.79 -32.23
C ASN A 15 -31.99 -10.35 -30.79
N ALA A 16 -30.81 -10.12 -30.19
CA ALA A 16 -30.67 -10.20 -28.75
C ALA A 16 -31.34 -8.97 -28.12
N PRO A 17 -32.09 -9.12 -27.02
CA PRO A 17 -32.75 -8.00 -26.37
C PRO A 17 -31.70 -7.00 -25.89
N ALA A 18 -32.01 -5.71 -26.04
CA ALA A 18 -31.22 -4.62 -25.52
C ALA A 18 -31.06 -4.79 -24.01
N TYR A 19 -29.93 -5.37 -23.59
CA TYR A 19 -29.43 -5.21 -22.24
C TYR A 19 -29.15 -3.73 -22.08
N GLY A 20 -30.01 -3.06 -21.31
CA GLY A 20 -29.84 -1.66 -20.95
C GLY A 20 -28.42 -1.45 -20.48
N ALA A 21 -27.81 -0.34 -20.92
CA ALA A 21 -26.50 0.10 -20.49
C ALA A 21 -26.44 -0.01 -18.96
N SER A 22 -25.79 -1.07 -18.47
CA SER A 22 -25.42 -1.15 -17.07
C SER A 22 -24.54 0.07 -16.85
N LYS A 23 -25.06 1.03 -16.08
CA LYS A 23 -24.22 2.00 -15.40
C LYS A 23 -23.11 1.18 -14.76
N ILE A 24 -21.92 1.20 -15.36
CA ILE A 24 -20.71 0.81 -14.68
C ILE A 24 -20.53 1.93 -13.66
N GLU A 25 -21.15 1.74 -12.49
CA GLU A 25 -20.95 2.62 -11.35
C GLU A 25 -19.48 2.48 -10.98
N SER A 26 -18.72 3.54 -11.20
CA SER A 26 -17.33 3.65 -10.78
C SER A 26 -17.20 3.19 -9.34
N THR A 27 -16.47 2.10 -9.08
CA THR A 27 -16.33 1.53 -7.74
C THR A 27 -15.77 2.60 -6.80
N PRO A 28 -16.54 3.16 -5.86
CA PRO A 28 -16.07 4.30 -5.05
C PRO A 28 -14.89 3.96 -4.13
N ASN A 29 -14.58 2.67 -4.02
CA ASN A 29 -13.83 2.05 -2.93
C ASN A 29 -12.42 1.58 -3.32
N SER A 30 -12.08 1.51 -4.62
CA SER A 30 -10.77 1.00 -5.09
C SER A 30 -9.57 1.95 -4.87
N ARG A 31 -9.82 3.17 -4.37
CA ARG A 31 -8.78 4.07 -3.82
C ARG A 31 -8.46 3.68 -2.38
N GLY A 32 -7.89 2.48 -2.17
CA GLY A 32 -7.41 2.03 -0.87
C GLY A 32 -6.37 2.96 -0.23
N ALA A 33 -5.54 2.48 0.70
CA ALA A 33 -4.50 3.27 1.37
C ALA A 33 -3.53 4.07 0.45
N SER A 34 -3.56 3.83 -0.86
CA SER A 34 -2.73 4.41 -1.94
C SER A 34 -2.48 5.91 -1.87
N VAL A 35 -3.53 6.74 -1.75
CA VAL A 35 -3.40 8.21 -1.87
C VAL A 35 -2.51 8.82 -0.78
N VAL A 36 -2.47 8.16 0.38
CA VAL A 36 -1.75 8.61 1.57
C VAL A 36 -0.38 7.92 1.69
N SER A 37 -0.28 6.66 1.26
CA SER A 37 0.94 5.87 1.38
C SER A 37 2.04 6.25 0.36
N GLU A 38 1.65 6.68 -0.84
CA GLU A 38 2.59 7.13 -1.89
C GLU A 38 3.21 8.49 -1.54
N ASN A 39 2.56 9.26 -0.66
CA ASN A 39 2.93 10.62 -0.33
C ASN A 39 3.28 10.83 1.16
N ILE A 40 3.71 9.78 1.87
CA ILE A 40 4.05 9.86 3.31
C ILE A 40 5.01 11.03 3.62
N GLY A 41 6.00 11.29 2.74
CA GLY A 41 6.90 12.45 2.84
C GLY A 41 6.28 13.80 2.38
N VAL A 42 5.48 13.78 1.31
CA VAL A 42 4.89 14.98 0.68
C VAL A 42 3.68 15.51 1.45
N LEU A 43 2.96 14.65 2.18
CA LEU A 43 1.76 14.99 2.96
C LEU A 43 1.97 14.91 4.48
N SER A 44 3.21 14.68 4.94
CA SER A 44 3.57 14.54 6.36
C SER A 44 2.79 13.44 7.11
N VAL A 45 2.23 12.44 6.40
CA VAL A 45 1.37 11.45 7.06
C VAL A 45 2.21 10.54 7.94
N LYS A 46 1.79 10.37 9.20
CA LYS A 46 2.47 9.47 10.13
C LYS A 46 2.16 8.02 9.74
N VAL A 47 3.19 7.25 9.39
CA VAL A 47 3.13 5.78 9.15
C VAL A 47 2.37 5.03 10.25
N LYS A 48 2.45 5.50 11.50
CA LYS A 48 1.76 4.89 12.64
C LYS A 48 0.22 5.04 12.60
N ASN A 49 -0.32 5.99 11.84
CA ASN A 49 -1.75 6.24 11.76
C ASN A 49 -2.40 5.55 10.55
N VAL A 50 -1.74 4.56 9.92
CA VAL A 50 -2.30 3.99 8.69
C VAL A 50 -3.48 3.04 8.86
N SER A 51 -3.77 2.64 10.10
CA SER A 51 -4.81 1.66 10.42
C SER A 51 -6.19 1.96 9.83
N PRO A 52 -6.70 3.21 9.76
CA PRO A 52 -8.02 3.47 9.17
C PRO A 52 -8.07 3.15 7.67
N TRP A 53 -6.97 3.33 6.93
CA TRP A 53 -6.94 2.97 5.51
C TRP A 53 -6.82 1.46 5.30
N ILE A 54 -6.02 0.79 6.14
CA ILE A 54 -5.95 -0.68 6.16
C ILE A 54 -7.33 -1.27 6.48
N GLN A 55 -8.04 -0.69 7.45
CA GLN A 55 -9.41 -1.07 7.79
C GLN A 55 -10.36 -0.91 6.59
N ARG A 56 -10.31 0.22 5.89
CA ARG A 56 -11.12 0.44 4.66
C ARG A 56 -10.82 -0.58 3.55
N ASP A 57 -9.57 -1.01 3.42
CA ASP A 57 -9.19 -2.06 2.46
C ASP A 57 -9.76 -3.42 2.87
N ILE A 58 -9.75 -3.72 4.17
CA ILE A 58 -10.33 -4.95 4.75
C ILE A 58 -11.85 -4.99 4.61
N GLU A 59 -12.54 -3.86 4.76
CA GLU A 59 -14.00 -3.75 4.57
C GLU A 59 -14.46 -4.14 3.15
N GLN A 60 -13.55 -4.22 2.17
CA GLN A 60 -13.83 -4.58 0.77
C GLN A 60 -13.48 -6.03 0.41
N VAL A 61 -13.07 -6.82 1.39
CA VAL A 61 -12.68 -8.22 1.21
C VAL A 61 -13.76 -9.03 0.49
N LYS A 62 -13.31 -9.98 -0.33
CA LYS A 62 -14.17 -10.97 -0.98
C LYS A 62 -14.06 -12.31 -0.28
N GLU A 63 -15.13 -13.08 -0.29
CA GLU A 63 -15.18 -14.39 0.34
C GLU A 63 -15.13 -15.52 -0.70
N CYS A 64 -14.54 -16.64 -0.31
CA CYS A 64 -14.53 -17.89 -1.08
C CYS A 64 -14.68 -19.11 -0.15
N LYS A 65 -14.93 -20.28 -0.72
CA LYS A 65 -15.00 -21.54 0.05
C LYS A 65 -13.60 -22.03 0.43
N ALA A 66 -13.47 -22.67 1.60
CA ALA A 66 -12.21 -23.30 2.04
C ALA A 66 -11.67 -24.27 0.99
N ASP A 67 -12.52 -25.16 0.46
CA ASP A 67 -12.12 -26.14 -0.55
C ASP A 67 -11.65 -25.48 -1.85
N ALA A 68 -12.24 -24.34 -2.25
CA ALA A 68 -11.77 -23.58 -3.42
C ALA A 68 -10.39 -22.97 -3.18
N MET A 69 -10.14 -22.42 -1.98
CA MET A 69 -8.81 -21.94 -1.59
C MET A 69 -7.78 -23.07 -1.57
N LEU A 70 -8.10 -24.21 -0.95
CA LEU A 70 -7.19 -25.37 -0.91
C LEU A 70 -6.91 -25.92 -2.31
N GLN A 71 -7.91 -25.96 -3.19
CA GLN A 71 -7.74 -26.33 -4.60
C GLN A 71 -6.78 -25.40 -5.33
N ALA A 72 -6.94 -24.09 -5.17
CA ALA A 72 -6.05 -23.10 -5.78
C ALA A 72 -4.61 -23.20 -5.24
N LEU A 73 -4.42 -23.47 -3.95
CA LEU A 73 -3.09 -23.66 -3.35
C LEU A 73 -2.45 -24.98 -3.82
N LEU A 74 -3.19 -26.08 -3.84
CA LEU A 74 -2.70 -27.37 -4.37
C LEU A 74 -2.31 -27.26 -5.84
N GLN A 75 -3.09 -26.53 -6.63
CA GLN A 75 -2.79 -26.29 -8.04
C GLN A 75 -1.46 -25.58 -8.22
N ARG A 76 -1.15 -24.60 -7.37
CA ARG A 76 0.16 -23.93 -7.37
C ARG A 76 1.27 -24.92 -7.05
N ALA A 77 1.11 -25.76 -6.03
CA ALA A 77 2.09 -26.77 -5.64
C ALA A 77 2.23 -27.95 -6.65
N SER A 78 1.33 -28.06 -7.63
CA SER A 78 1.32 -29.14 -8.61
C SER A 78 2.50 -29.05 -9.61
N SER A 79 2.92 -30.21 -10.13
CA SER A 79 3.82 -30.32 -11.28
C SER A 79 3.06 -30.44 -12.62
N ALA A 80 1.73 -30.60 -12.57
CA ALA A 80 0.84 -30.78 -13.71
C ALA A 80 -0.39 -29.86 -13.59
N PRO A 81 -0.24 -28.56 -13.91
CA PRO A 81 -1.25 -27.53 -13.70
C PRO A 81 -2.51 -27.64 -14.60
N GLU A 82 -2.72 -28.75 -15.30
CA GLU A 82 -3.95 -29.06 -16.05
C GLU A 82 -4.83 -30.12 -15.37
N THR A 83 -4.39 -30.69 -14.24
CA THR A 83 -5.18 -31.66 -13.48
C THR A 83 -6.47 -31.01 -12.95
N GLU A 84 -7.62 -31.68 -13.07
CA GLU A 84 -8.89 -31.16 -12.53
C GLU A 84 -8.79 -30.95 -11.00
N GLN A 85 -8.93 -29.69 -10.57
CA GLN A 85 -8.71 -29.27 -9.18
C GLN A 85 -9.50 -30.07 -8.13
N PRO A 86 -10.79 -30.43 -8.34
CA PRO A 86 -11.55 -31.19 -7.36
C PRO A 86 -10.99 -32.59 -7.09
N GLU A 87 -10.42 -33.24 -8.11
CA GLU A 87 -9.86 -34.59 -7.98
C GLU A 87 -8.58 -34.58 -7.13
N LEU A 88 -7.73 -33.57 -7.31
CA LEU A 88 -6.49 -33.43 -6.56
C LEU A 88 -6.74 -33.21 -5.07
N LEU A 89 -7.69 -32.34 -4.70
CA LEU A 89 -8.06 -32.14 -3.30
C LEU A 89 -8.56 -33.44 -2.65
N GLN A 90 -9.43 -34.18 -3.33
CA GLN A 90 -9.94 -35.46 -2.82
C GLN A 90 -8.85 -36.52 -2.68
N LYS A 91 -7.88 -36.55 -3.60
CA LYS A 91 -6.70 -37.42 -3.51
C LYS A 91 -5.87 -37.06 -2.27
N CYS A 92 -5.57 -35.78 -2.07
CA CYS A 92 -4.81 -35.29 -0.91
C CYS A 92 -5.51 -35.60 0.41
N LEU A 93 -6.83 -35.34 0.52
CA LEU A 93 -7.62 -35.64 1.71
C LEU A 93 -7.55 -37.11 2.11
N LYS A 94 -7.58 -38.03 1.14
CA LYS A 94 -7.46 -39.48 1.41
C LYS A 94 -6.05 -39.87 1.86
N VAL A 95 -5.02 -39.29 1.24
CA VAL A 95 -3.61 -39.64 1.51
C VAL A 95 -3.15 -39.16 2.88
N VAL A 96 -3.69 -38.05 3.40
CA VAL A 96 -3.32 -37.55 4.75
C VAL A 96 -4.00 -38.30 5.89
N LEU A 97 -5.07 -39.08 5.64
CA LEU A 97 -5.83 -39.78 6.70
C LEU A 97 -4.98 -40.69 7.59
N PRO A 98 -4.02 -41.51 7.10
CA PRO A 98 -3.17 -42.30 7.96
C PRO A 98 -2.35 -41.45 8.95
N VAL A 99 -1.92 -40.25 8.55
CA VAL A 99 -1.26 -39.29 9.46
C VAL A 99 -2.26 -38.74 10.47
N CYS A 100 -3.45 -38.31 10.03
CA CYS A 100 -4.50 -37.82 10.94
C CYS A 100 -4.91 -38.85 12.00
N ASN A 101 -4.87 -40.14 11.65
CA ASN A 101 -5.27 -41.26 12.51
C ASN A 101 -4.10 -41.92 13.27
N GLY A 102 -2.94 -41.26 13.35
CA GLY A 102 -1.81 -41.73 14.18
C GLY A 102 -1.06 -42.95 13.63
N GLN A 103 -1.25 -43.30 12.35
CA GLN A 103 -0.72 -44.51 11.71
C GLN A 103 0.64 -44.30 11.03
N ALA A 104 1.11 -43.05 10.94
CA ALA A 104 2.40 -42.71 10.33
C ALA A 104 3.50 -42.49 11.38
N SER A 105 4.73 -42.89 11.06
CA SER A 105 5.92 -42.63 11.87
C SER A 105 7.08 -42.29 10.95
N THR A 106 7.87 -41.28 11.33
CA THR A 106 9.11 -40.90 10.64
C THR A 106 10.31 -41.23 11.53
N ALA A 107 11.53 -40.97 11.04
CA ALA A 107 12.74 -41.05 11.86
C ALA A 107 12.77 -40.01 13.00
N LEU A 108 11.97 -38.94 12.89
CA LEU A 108 11.97 -37.83 13.84
C LEU A 108 10.82 -37.91 14.86
N VAL A 109 9.61 -38.27 14.42
CA VAL A 109 8.37 -38.12 15.19
C VAL A 109 7.31 -39.18 14.83
N LYS A 110 6.32 -39.37 15.71
CA LYS A 110 5.13 -40.18 15.43
C LYS A 110 3.94 -39.26 15.18
N SER A 111 3.07 -39.63 14.24
CA SER A 111 1.85 -38.86 13.97
C SER A 111 0.88 -38.80 15.16
N SER A 112 0.96 -39.76 16.11
CA SER A 112 0.25 -39.70 17.40
C SER A 112 0.65 -38.49 18.27
N ASP A 113 1.82 -37.90 18.03
CA ASP A 113 2.27 -36.71 18.75
C ASP A 113 1.42 -35.47 18.38
N ILE A 114 0.77 -35.50 17.20
CA ILE A 114 -0.18 -34.47 16.76
C ILE A 114 -1.41 -34.50 17.66
N GLU A 115 -2.01 -35.68 17.86
CA GLU A 115 -3.16 -35.85 18.75
C GLU A 115 -2.82 -35.44 20.20
N THR A 116 -1.62 -35.79 20.67
CA THR A 116 -1.12 -35.39 21.99
C THR A 116 -1.09 -33.86 22.12
N ALA A 117 -0.49 -33.18 21.14
CA ALA A 117 -0.39 -31.72 21.12
C ALA A 117 -1.78 -31.04 20.99
N LEU A 118 -2.70 -31.59 20.20
CA LEU A 118 -4.06 -31.05 20.09
C LEU A 118 -4.87 -31.28 21.38
N ASN A 119 -4.66 -32.39 22.10
CA ASN A 119 -5.26 -32.60 23.42
C ASN A 119 -4.72 -31.61 24.46
N GLU A 120 -3.43 -31.26 24.40
CA GLU A 120 -2.86 -30.17 25.20
C GLU A 120 -3.48 -28.81 24.82
N TYR A 121 -3.73 -28.57 23.53
CA TYR A 121 -4.32 -27.32 23.03
C TYR A 121 -5.73 -27.07 23.55
N VAL A 122 -6.57 -28.10 23.66
CA VAL A 122 -7.97 -27.95 24.12
C VAL A 122 -8.08 -27.70 25.63
N CYS A 123 -7.01 -27.87 26.38
CA CYS A 123 -7.00 -27.60 27.83
C CYS A 123 -7.34 -26.13 28.13
N PRO A 124 -8.00 -25.83 29.27
CA PRO A 124 -8.22 -24.45 29.70
C PRO A 124 -6.91 -23.72 30.00
N GLY A 125 -6.83 -22.43 29.64
CA GLY A 125 -5.62 -21.61 29.80
C GLY A 125 -5.79 -20.22 29.18
N VAL A 126 -4.76 -19.37 29.32
CA VAL A 126 -4.66 -18.06 28.68
C VAL A 126 -3.95 -18.16 27.32
N GLU A 127 -4.13 -17.17 26.45
CA GLU A 127 -3.73 -17.22 25.02
C GLU A 127 -2.32 -17.79 24.76
N ASN A 128 -1.32 -17.30 25.50
CA ASN A 128 0.08 -17.75 25.39
C ASN A 128 0.30 -19.25 25.64
N ASN A 129 -0.59 -19.91 26.41
CA ASN A 129 -0.49 -21.35 26.67
C ASN A 129 -0.83 -22.20 25.43
N PHE A 130 -1.43 -21.61 24.40
CA PHE A 130 -1.90 -22.33 23.21
C PHE A 130 -0.90 -22.31 22.05
N TYR A 131 0.03 -21.36 22.05
CA TYR A 131 1.06 -21.25 21.02
C TYR A 131 1.92 -22.51 20.97
N GLY A 132 2.44 -22.94 22.11
CA GLY A 132 3.29 -24.13 22.20
C GLY A 132 2.66 -25.40 21.62
N PRO A 133 1.47 -25.82 22.10
CA PRO A 133 0.76 -26.98 21.56
C PRO A 133 0.43 -26.87 20.06
N PHE A 134 0.01 -25.68 19.59
CA PHE A 134 -0.26 -25.45 18.16
C PHE A 134 1.00 -25.57 17.28
N ILE A 135 2.10 -24.93 17.72
CA ILE A 135 3.41 -25.00 17.04
C ILE A 135 3.88 -26.45 16.96
N ARG A 136 3.78 -27.20 18.07
CA ARG A 136 4.15 -28.62 18.12
C ARG A 136 3.31 -29.45 17.16
N ALA A 137 1.98 -29.32 17.20
CA ALA A 137 1.08 -30.03 16.28
C ALA A 137 1.43 -29.74 14.81
N THR A 138 1.66 -28.46 14.48
CA THR A 138 2.01 -28.01 13.12
C THR A 138 3.36 -28.55 12.66
N ASN A 139 4.40 -28.44 13.48
CA ASN A 139 5.75 -28.85 13.10
C ASN A 139 5.90 -30.38 13.03
N VAL A 140 5.21 -31.13 13.89
CA VAL A 140 5.10 -32.59 13.79
C VAL A 140 4.36 -32.98 12.51
N ALA A 141 3.24 -32.33 12.21
CA ALA A 141 2.50 -32.55 10.96
C ALA A 141 3.41 -32.35 9.74
N LEU A 142 4.16 -31.25 9.67
CA LEU A 142 5.10 -30.98 8.58
C LEU A 142 6.17 -32.06 8.42
N ALA A 143 6.69 -32.59 9.53
CA ALA A 143 7.65 -33.68 9.48
C ALA A 143 7.01 -34.99 8.97
N CYS A 144 5.77 -35.29 9.34
CA CYS A 144 5.04 -36.46 8.81
C CYS A 144 4.68 -36.32 7.32
N LEU A 145 4.31 -35.10 6.90
CA LEU A 145 3.87 -34.81 5.53
C LEU A 145 5.03 -34.82 4.51
N GLU A 146 6.27 -34.53 4.94
CA GLU A 146 7.47 -34.53 4.08
C GLU A 146 7.72 -35.89 3.38
N GLU A 147 7.32 -36.99 4.02
CA GLU A 147 7.48 -38.35 3.47
C GLU A 147 6.35 -38.76 2.50
N ILE A 148 5.28 -37.96 2.42
CA ILE A 148 4.13 -38.25 1.56
C ILE A 148 4.40 -37.83 0.13
N LYS A 149 4.23 -38.78 -0.80
CA LYS A 149 4.30 -38.53 -2.25
C LYS A 149 2.93 -38.74 -2.88
N ILE A 150 2.47 -37.73 -3.60
CA ILE A 150 1.22 -37.77 -4.35
C ILE A 150 1.54 -37.49 -5.82
N ASP A 151 1.15 -38.39 -6.73
CA ASP A 151 1.38 -38.16 -8.17
C ASP A 151 0.67 -36.87 -8.59
N GLY A 152 1.39 -36.03 -9.34
CA GLY A 152 0.95 -34.70 -9.76
C GLY A 152 1.41 -33.56 -8.85
N MET A 153 2.03 -33.85 -7.69
CA MET A 153 2.61 -32.82 -6.81
C MET A 153 4.12 -32.68 -7.03
N ARG A 154 4.65 -31.46 -6.92
CA ARG A 154 6.11 -31.24 -6.90
C ARG A 154 6.73 -31.87 -5.66
N ALA A 155 8.05 -32.05 -5.64
CA ALA A 155 8.76 -32.42 -4.42
C ALA A 155 8.89 -31.21 -3.48
N PRO A 156 8.97 -31.40 -2.15
CA PRO A 156 9.28 -30.31 -1.22
C PRO A 156 10.59 -29.60 -1.60
N VAL A 157 10.61 -28.27 -1.44
CA VAL A 157 11.74 -27.43 -1.84
C VAL A 157 12.68 -27.22 -0.65
N PRO A 158 13.91 -27.79 -0.64
CA PRO A 158 14.77 -27.77 0.54
C PRO A 158 15.18 -26.36 1.01
N THR A 159 15.19 -25.38 0.10
CA THR A 159 15.54 -23.99 0.42
C THR A 159 14.43 -23.24 1.15
N VAL A 160 13.18 -23.69 1.05
CA VAL A 160 12.00 -23.08 1.69
C VAL A 160 11.53 -23.86 2.91
N ASP A 161 11.98 -25.12 3.07
CA ASP A 161 11.77 -26.03 4.21
C ASP A 161 11.09 -25.37 5.41
N MET A 162 9.75 -25.32 5.44
CA MET A 162 9.05 -24.38 6.30
C MET A 162 8.88 -24.88 7.74
N ILE A 163 8.85 -23.94 8.69
CA ILE A 163 8.61 -24.18 10.11
C ILE A 163 7.69 -23.10 10.70
N CYS A 164 6.84 -23.49 11.66
CA CYS A 164 6.07 -22.56 12.47
C CYS A 164 6.86 -22.21 13.74
N GLN A 165 6.93 -20.91 14.07
CA GLN A 165 7.66 -20.40 15.23
C GLN A 165 6.89 -19.27 15.91
N GLN A 166 6.94 -19.23 17.24
CA GLN A 166 6.52 -18.05 18.01
C GLN A 166 7.46 -16.86 17.74
N ASN A 167 6.89 -15.66 17.71
CA ASN A 167 7.64 -14.43 17.62
C ASN A 167 7.73 -13.74 19.00
N ASP A 168 8.90 -13.84 19.63
CA ASP A 168 9.10 -13.28 20.97
C ASP A 168 9.45 -11.78 20.96
N MET A 169 9.85 -11.23 19.80
CA MET A 169 10.40 -9.88 19.67
C MET A 169 9.60 -9.00 18.70
N PRO A 170 9.42 -7.70 19.00
CA PRO A 170 8.92 -6.75 18.01
C PRO A 170 9.82 -6.70 16.77
N MET A 171 9.20 -6.68 15.61
CA MET A 171 9.84 -6.51 14.31
C MET A 171 9.74 -5.05 13.86
N HIS A 172 10.69 -4.62 13.04
CA HIS A 172 10.77 -3.24 12.57
C HIS A 172 10.89 -3.18 11.06
N GLN A 173 10.28 -2.16 10.46
CA GLN A 173 10.42 -1.83 9.05
C GLN A 173 10.68 -0.33 8.90
N MET A 174 11.57 0.03 7.99
CA MET A 174 11.80 1.40 7.60
C MET A 174 10.96 1.73 6.38
N HIS A 175 10.21 2.81 6.49
CA HIS A 175 9.36 3.42 5.47
C HIS A 175 9.92 4.81 5.20
N GLN A 176 10.87 4.90 4.28
CA GLN A 176 11.70 6.10 4.07
C GLN A 176 12.40 6.49 5.40
N THR A 177 12.07 7.65 5.97
CA THR A 177 12.63 8.13 7.26
C THR A 177 11.86 7.69 8.50
N LYS A 178 10.76 6.96 8.34
CA LYS A 178 9.88 6.55 9.44
C LYS A 178 10.03 5.07 9.74
N LYS A 179 9.96 4.72 11.03
CA LYS A 179 10.03 3.34 11.51
C LYS A 179 8.65 2.89 11.96
N SER A 180 8.20 1.72 11.52
CA SER A 180 7.06 1.00 12.11
C SER A 180 7.57 -0.14 13.00
N ILE A 181 6.76 -0.53 13.98
CA ILE A 181 7.04 -1.62 14.90
C ILE A 181 5.77 -2.47 14.98
N ARG A 182 5.89 -3.78 14.73
CA ARG A 182 4.78 -4.73 14.88
C ARG A 182 5.27 -6.01 15.54
N LYS A 183 4.35 -6.79 16.11
CA LYS A 183 4.66 -8.07 16.74
C LYS A 183 3.57 -9.09 16.44
N PRO A 184 3.67 -9.86 15.33
CA PRO A 184 2.81 -11.03 15.11
C PRO A 184 2.96 -12.04 16.23
N ASP A 185 1.94 -12.87 16.49
CA ASP A 185 2.05 -13.97 17.47
C ASP A 185 2.98 -15.07 16.99
N LEU A 186 2.63 -15.71 15.86
CA LEU A 186 3.43 -16.75 15.22
C LEU A 186 3.76 -16.40 13.77
N MET A 187 4.80 -17.05 13.25
CA MET A 187 5.26 -16.87 11.87
C MET A 187 5.59 -18.21 11.23
N ILE A 188 5.31 -18.33 9.94
CA ILE A 188 5.83 -19.37 9.06
C ILE A 188 7.11 -18.82 8.41
N LEU A 189 8.21 -19.55 8.57
CA LEU A 189 9.55 -19.16 8.14
C LEU A 189 10.23 -20.31 7.38
N PRO A 190 11.15 -20.04 6.46
CA PRO A 190 12.11 -21.03 6.03
C PRO A 190 12.95 -21.48 7.24
N LEU A 191 13.21 -22.78 7.36
CA LEU A 191 13.95 -23.37 8.48
C LEU A 191 15.32 -22.72 8.64
N ASN A 192 15.96 -22.29 7.55
CA ASN A 192 17.26 -21.59 7.60
C ASN A 192 17.17 -20.21 8.26
N SER A 193 16.04 -19.52 8.11
CA SER A 193 15.78 -18.21 8.71
C SER A 193 15.29 -18.31 10.16
N ALA A 194 14.70 -19.45 10.55
CA ALA A 194 14.18 -19.67 11.89
C ALA A 194 15.27 -19.71 12.97
N CYS A 195 14.90 -19.27 14.17
CA CYS A 195 15.78 -19.14 15.33
C CYS A 195 15.74 -20.42 16.16
N ALA A 196 16.66 -21.35 15.90
CA ALA A 196 16.81 -22.55 16.72
C ALA A 196 17.79 -22.33 17.89
N PRO A 197 17.66 -23.08 19.00
CA PRO A 197 18.49 -22.93 20.20
C PRO A 197 20.00 -23.18 20.03
N PHE A 198 20.43 -23.72 18.89
CA PHE A 198 21.83 -24.03 18.63
C PHE A 198 22.43 -23.04 17.64
N GLN A 199 22.82 -21.86 18.13
CA GLN A 199 23.91 -21.11 17.51
C GLN A 199 25.02 -20.95 18.55
N ASP A 200 26.05 -21.78 18.44
CA ASP A 200 27.31 -21.52 19.10
C ASP A 200 27.87 -20.21 18.52
N GLU A 201 27.86 -19.16 19.35
CA GLU A 201 28.61 -17.92 19.12
C GLU A 201 30.12 -18.23 19.16
N THR A 202 30.65 -18.83 18.11
CA THR A 202 32.08 -18.74 17.81
C THR A 202 32.24 -18.16 16.42
N GLY A 203 32.71 -16.91 16.41
CA GLY A 203 32.77 -16.08 15.23
C GLY A 203 33.58 -16.69 14.10
N ASN A 204 32.98 -16.71 12.92
CA ASN A 204 33.69 -16.26 11.74
C ASN A 204 32.74 -15.47 10.85
N LYS A 205 32.91 -14.14 10.88
CA LYS A 205 32.41 -13.27 9.81
C LYS A 205 33.11 -13.68 8.52
N LYS A 206 32.51 -14.57 7.75
CA LYS A 206 32.67 -14.61 6.31
C LYS A 206 31.28 -14.53 5.72
N GLY A 207 31.03 -13.42 5.02
CA GLY A 207 29.80 -13.24 4.25
C GLY A 207 29.57 -14.47 3.38
N ILE A 208 28.30 -14.79 3.19
CA ILE A 208 27.87 -15.76 2.18
C ILE A 208 28.19 -15.11 0.83
N GLN A 209 29.43 -15.29 0.38
CA GLN A 209 29.72 -15.24 -1.05
C GLN A 209 28.92 -16.38 -1.66
N THR A 210 28.02 -16.04 -2.58
CA THR A 210 27.46 -16.97 -3.55
C THR A 210 28.60 -17.59 -4.34
N ASN A 211 29.12 -18.70 -3.84
CA ASN A 211 30.17 -19.43 -4.52
C ASN A 211 29.56 -20.14 -5.72
N LYS A 212 30.02 -19.69 -6.89
CA LYS A 212 29.97 -20.34 -8.19
C LYS A 212 29.98 -21.87 -8.07
N GLN A 213 29.13 -22.49 -8.90
CA GLN A 213 29.25 -23.87 -9.33
C GLN A 213 30.73 -24.31 -9.44
N LYS A 214 31.13 -25.27 -8.60
CA LYS A 214 32.04 -26.39 -8.89
C LYS A 214 32.31 -27.19 -7.61
N GLY A 215 31.84 -28.44 -7.58
CA GLY A 215 32.25 -29.46 -6.58
C GLY A 215 31.12 -30.02 -5.70
N ALA A 216 30.05 -30.56 -6.29
CA ALA A 216 28.99 -31.25 -5.57
C ALA A 216 29.34 -32.74 -5.40
N GLN A 217 29.73 -33.18 -4.19
CA GLN A 217 29.39 -34.54 -3.68
C GLN A 217 29.86 -34.87 -2.25
N LYS A 218 30.60 -34.02 -1.52
CA LYS A 218 31.11 -34.37 -0.17
C LYS A 218 30.53 -33.62 1.05
N ASN A 219 29.60 -32.66 0.86
CA ASN A 219 29.06 -31.85 1.97
C ASN A 219 27.58 -32.13 2.36
N ASN A 220 26.82 -32.90 1.57
CA ASN A 220 25.36 -32.98 1.76
C ASN A 220 24.90 -33.72 3.03
N GLU A 221 25.64 -34.71 3.55
CA GLU A 221 25.18 -35.51 4.69
C GLU A 221 25.22 -34.73 6.02
N LYS A 222 26.25 -33.92 6.23
CA LYS A 222 26.37 -33.09 7.45
C LYS A 222 25.31 -31.99 7.50
N ASP A 223 25.04 -31.38 6.34
CA ASP A 223 24.03 -30.34 6.21
C ASP A 223 22.62 -30.91 6.47
N ASP A 224 22.32 -32.13 6.00
CA ASP A 224 21.04 -32.80 6.26
C ASP A 224 20.88 -33.27 7.72
N GLU A 225 21.95 -33.75 8.37
CA GLU A 225 21.92 -34.09 9.80
C GLU A 225 21.68 -32.84 10.67
N GLN A 226 22.33 -31.73 10.33
CA GLN A 226 22.12 -30.45 11.01
C GLN A 226 20.70 -29.91 10.79
N ARG A 227 20.16 -30.04 9.56
CA ARG A 227 18.76 -29.72 9.22
C ARG A 227 17.78 -30.51 10.09
N LYS A 228 17.94 -31.83 10.15
CA LYS A 228 17.13 -32.74 10.97
C LYS A 228 17.20 -32.39 12.46
N LYS A 229 18.39 -32.09 12.98
CA LYS A 229 18.57 -31.64 14.37
C LYS A 229 17.86 -30.32 14.64
N LYS A 230 17.96 -29.35 13.73
CA LYS A 230 17.27 -28.05 13.83
C LYS A 230 15.75 -28.23 13.82
N ARG A 231 15.22 -29.02 12.89
CA ARG A 231 13.79 -29.36 12.81
C ARG A 231 13.30 -30.03 14.09
N LYS A 232 14.05 -31.00 14.63
CA LYS A 232 13.74 -31.65 15.91
C LYS A 232 13.66 -30.66 17.08
N ALA A 233 14.55 -29.67 17.14
CA ALA A 233 14.52 -28.66 18.18
C ALA A 233 13.25 -27.80 18.15
N HIS A 234 12.71 -27.49 16.96
CA HIS A 234 11.44 -26.75 16.81
C HIS A 234 10.18 -27.58 17.13
N MET A 235 10.33 -28.87 17.45
CA MET A 235 9.25 -29.75 17.90
C MET A 235 9.30 -30.03 19.42
N ASP A 236 10.37 -29.60 20.11
CA ASP A 236 10.57 -29.82 21.55
C ASP A 236 10.21 -28.55 22.34
N MET A 237 9.31 -28.65 23.31
CA MET A 237 8.86 -27.52 24.14
C MET A 237 9.94 -27.03 25.12
N ASN A 238 10.97 -27.83 25.40
CA ASN A 238 12.05 -27.44 26.32
C ASN A 238 13.19 -26.68 25.63
N ALA A 239 13.11 -26.53 24.30
CA ALA A 239 14.12 -25.90 23.49
C ALA A 239 14.02 -24.36 23.58
N THR A 240 14.72 -23.76 24.55
CA THR A 240 14.78 -22.30 24.70
C THR A 240 15.88 -21.70 23.81
N ALA A 241 15.50 -21.05 22.72
CA ALA A 241 16.40 -20.24 21.92
C ALA A 241 16.53 -18.82 22.51
N LYS A 242 17.69 -18.17 22.33
CA LYS A 242 17.78 -16.74 22.57
C LYS A 242 16.91 -16.00 21.52
N PRO A 243 16.06 -15.04 21.94
CA PRO A 243 15.29 -14.26 20.99
C PRO A 243 16.23 -13.53 20.04
N LYS A 244 16.00 -13.68 18.73
CA LYS A 244 16.75 -12.99 17.68
C LYS A 244 15.79 -12.16 16.84
N LYS A 245 16.25 -10.97 16.45
CA LYS A 245 15.48 -10.08 15.57
C LYS A 245 15.36 -10.71 14.19
N LEU A 246 14.11 -10.94 13.76
CA LEU A 246 13.78 -11.45 12.43
C LEU A 246 13.39 -10.30 11.51
N PRO A 247 13.88 -10.28 10.25
CA PRO A 247 13.48 -9.26 9.29
C PRO A 247 12.23 -9.70 8.52
N TRP A 248 11.36 -8.74 8.17
CA TRP A 248 10.12 -9.01 7.41
C TRP A 248 10.35 -9.71 6.06
N LYS A 249 11.53 -9.54 5.47
CA LYS A 249 11.88 -10.18 4.19
C LYS A 249 11.94 -11.71 4.25
N ASP A 250 12.17 -12.27 5.44
CA ASP A 250 12.29 -13.72 5.64
C ASP A 250 10.95 -14.39 6.01
N VAL A 251 9.89 -13.61 6.25
CA VAL A 251 8.57 -14.12 6.66
C VAL A 251 7.79 -14.61 5.45
N LEU A 252 7.26 -15.85 5.52
CA LEU A 252 6.40 -16.44 4.49
C LEU A 252 4.92 -16.14 4.78
N ALA A 253 4.51 -16.27 6.03
CA ALA A 253 3.17 -15.93 6.51
C ALA A 253 3.18 -15.57 7.99
N CYS A 254 2.27 -14.70 8.41
CA CYS A 254 1.96 -14.45 9.82
C CYS A 254 0.73 -15.27 10.25
N ILE A 255 0.72 -15.71 11.51
CA ILE A 255 -0.44 -16.32 12.15
C ILE A 255 -0.78 -15.50 13.39
N GLU A 256 -1.98 -14.92 13.41
CA GLU A 256 -2.48 -14.13 14.53
C GLU A 256 -3.55 -14.92 15.29
N PHE A 257 -3.40 -15.01 16.62
CA PHE A 257 -4.31 -15.73 17.49
C PHE A 257 -5.26 -14.77 18.20
N LYS A 258 -6.51 -15.20 18.41
CA LYS A 258 -7.42 -14.59 19.39
C LYS A 258 -8.21 -15.66 20.12
N ARG A 259 -8.26 -15.57 21.45
CA ARG A 259 -9.11 -16.45 22.27
C ARG A 259 -10.26 -15.68 22.89
N LYS A 260 -11.49 -15.95 22.41
CA LYS A 260 -12.72 -15.30 22.91
C LYS A 260 -13.30 -15.97 24.16
N ILE A 261 -12.77 -17.13 24.57
CA ILE A 261 -13.32 -17.94 25.68
C ILE A 261 -12.63 -17.53 26.99
N ALA A 262 -12.97 -16.36 27.51
CA ALA A 262 -12.73 -16.01 28.91
C ALA A 262 -13.99 -16.32 29.73
N GLY A 263 -14.01 -17.46 30.44
CA GLY A 263 -14.90 -17.64 31.59
C GLY A 263 -16.33 -18.21 31.38
N ARG A 264 -16.71 -18.83 30.26
CA ARG A 264 -17.98 -19.59 30.16
C ARG A 264 -17.84 -20.97 29.50
N THR A 265 -17.83 -22.01 30.34
CA THR A 265 -18.36 -23.40 30.22
C THR A 265 -18.59 -24.16 28.88
N LYS A 266 -18.29 -23.66 27.69
CA LYS A 266 -18.22 -24.48 26.46
C LYS A 266 -16.76 -24.56 26.00
N GLY A 267 -16.09 -25.65 26.38
CA GLY A 267 -14.71 -25.93 25.94
C GLY A 267 -14.63 -26.22 24.45
N ILE A 268 -13.43 -26.04 23.88
CA ILE A 268 -13.10 -26.54 22.54
C ILE A 268 -13.28 -28.07 22.54
N LYS A 269 -13.85 -28.61 21.46
CA LYS A 269 -14.05 -30.05 21.35
C LYS A 269 -12.70 -30.75 21.23
N SER A 270 -12.52 -31.84 21.98
CA SER A 270 -11.35 -32.70 21.86
C SER A 270 -11.22 -33.27 20.44
N PRO A 271 -9.99 -33.62 20.00
CA PRO A 271 -9.73 -34.34 18.76
C PRO A 271 -10.65 -35.56 18.58
N SER A 272 -11.03 -35.85 17.34
CA SER A 272 -11.80 -37.05 17.03
C SER A 272 -10.93 -38.30 17.21
N SER A 273 -11.52 -39.41 17.70
CA SER A 273 -10.82 -40.69 17.81
C SER A 273 -10.44 -41.28 16.44
N THR A 274 -11.13 -40.87 15.38
CA THR A 274 -10.85 -41.27 14.00
C THR A 274 -11.38 -40.19 13.05
N TYR A 275 -10.60 -39.83 12.05
CA TYR A 275 -10.95 -38.90 10.98
C TYR A 275 -11.34 -39.65 9.70
N ALA A 276 -12.29 -39.09 8.97
CA ALA A 276 -12.72 -39.54 7.65
C ALA A 276 -12.83 -38.34 6.71
N VAL A 277 -12.81 -38.58 5.40
CA VAL A 277 -13.10 -37.53 4.42
C VAL A 277 -14.60 -37.26 4.43
N THR A 278 -14.96 -36.03 4.80
CA THR A 278 -16.33 -35.53 4.77
C THR A 278 -16.41 -34.23 3.98
N ASP A 279 -17.62 -33.89 3.54
CA ASP A 279 -17.90 -32.57 2.96
C ASP A 279 -17.49 -31.45 3.93
N HIS A 280 -17.00 -30.35 3.37
CA HIS A 280 -16.62 -29.18 4.16
C HIS A 280 -17.86 -28.59 4.81
N VAL A 281 -17.81 -28.40 6.12
CA VAL A 281 -18.87 -27.73 6.88
C VAL A 281 -18.35 -26.35 7.29
N PRO A 282 -18.85 -25.26 6.68
CA PRO A 282 -18.46 -23.91 7.08
C PRO A 282 -18.71 -23.68 8.57
N THR A 283 -17.69 -23.17 9.26
CA THR A 283 -17.76 -22.85 10.68
C THR A 283 -18.48 -21.52 10.92
N LYS A 284 -19.16 -21.36 12.07
CA LYS A 284 -19.70 -20.08 12.54
C LYS A 284 -18.87 -19.50 13.71
N PRO A 285 -18.53 -18.20 13.75
CA PRO A 285 -18.81 -17.23 12.68
C PRO A 285 -18.07 -17.63 11.40
N GLU A 286 -18.62 -17.26 10.24
CA GLU A 286 -17.94 -17.50 8.97
C GLU A 286 -16.63 -16.69 8.87
N TYR A 287 -16.43 -15.74 9.82
CA TYR A 287 -15.65 -14.48 9.90
C TYR A 287 -15.81 -13.64 8.62
N LEU A 288 -16.22 -12.37 8.64
CA LEU A 288 -15.55 -11.13 9.03
C LEU A 288 -16.23 -10.40 10.20
N PRO A 289 -15.49 -9.61 11.00
CA PRO A 289 -16.06 -8.31 11.35
C PRO A 289 -15.04 -7.16 11.45
N VAL A 290 -15.51 -5.97 11.08
CA VAL A 290 -15.03 -4.67 11.53
C VAL A 290 -16.21 -4.01 12.23
N ASP A 291 -16.20 -3.86 13.56
CA ASP A 291 -17.14 -2.96 14.27
C ASP A 291 -16.65 -2.58 15.68
N HIS A 292 -16.09 -1.37 15.80
CA HIS A 292 -16.09 -0.58 17.04
C HIS A 292 -16.76 0.76 16.76
N LEU A 293 -18.10 0.77 16.86
CA LEU A 293 -19.00 1.92 16.83
C LEU A 293 -18.88 2.80 15.58
N LYS A 294 -20.02 2.98 14.89
CA LYS A 294 -20.38 4.31 14.42
C LYS A 294 -20.05 5.28 15.55
N ALA A 295 -18.98 6.05 15.43
CA ALA A 295 -19.05 7.41 15.90
C ALA A 295 -20.18 8.01 15.06
N GLU A 296 -21.40 7.94 15.59
CA GLU A 296 -22.41 8.93 15.25
C GLU A 296 -21.71 10.27 15.49
N VAL A 297 -21.22 10.89 14.41
CA VAL A 297 -21.41 12.32 14.33
C VAL A 297 -22.93 12.44 14.45
N PRO A 298 -23.47 13.04 15.53
CA PRO A 298 -24.90 13.18 15.65
C PRO A 298 -25.33 13.89 14.38
N ALA A 299 -26.23 13.25 13.62
CA ALA A 299 -26.96 13.98 12.60
C ALA A 299 -27.49 15.25 13.30
N PRO A 300 -27.26 16.46 12.78
CA PRO A 300 -27.93 17.62 13.31
C PRO A 300 -29.42 17.35 13.10
N GLY A 301 -30.10 16.98 14.18
CA GLY A 301 -31.56 16.91 14.18
C GLY A 301 -32.10 18.26 13.72
N PRO A 302 -33.25 18.29 13.04
CA PRO A 302 -33.78 19.49 12.43
C PRO A 302 -33.97 20.55 13.53
N SER A 303 -33.08 21.54 13.57
CA SER A 303 -33.27 22.69 14.44
C SER A 303 -34.36 23.54 13.81
N HIS A 304 -35.57 23.34 14.33
CA HIS A 304 -36.69 24.24 14.17
C HIS A 304 -36.20 25.67 14.38
N THR A 305 -36.33 26.45 13.32
CA THR A 305 -36.24 27.90 13.35
C THR A 305 -37.43 28.43 14.16
N PRO A 306 -37.21 29.37 15.09
CA PRO A 306 -38.16 30.45 15.26
C PRO A 306 -37.52 31.72 14.73
N ALA A 307 -38.10 32.21 13.65
CA ALA A 307 -37.88 33.55 13.15
C ALA A 307 -38.18 34.58 14.25
N THR A 308 -37.31 35.57 14.44
CA THR A 308 -37.76 36.92 14.79
C THR A 308 -36.77 37.97 14.31
N GLN A 309 -37.32 38.93 13.58
CA GLN A 309 -36.69 40.13 13.02
C GLN A 309 -36.42 41.21 14.09
N PRO A 310 -35.69 42.30 13.76
CA PRO A 310 -34.94 43.13 14.71
C PRO A 310 -35.75 44.32 15.25
N ALA A 311 -35.32 44.86 16.39
CA ALA A 311 -35.75 46.19 16.85
C ALA A 311 -34.67 46.90 17.68
N SER A 312 -34.72 48.22 17.59
CA SER A 312 -33.70 49.21 17.89
C SER A 312 -33.79 49.81 19.30
N ASP A 313 -32.72 50.54 19.61
CA ASP A 313 -32.67 51.78 20.39
C ASP A 313 -32.48 51.81 21.93
N THR A 314 -31.66 52.81 22.28
CA THR A 314 -31.53 53.59 23.52
C THR A 314 -30.65 53.11 24.68
N ALA A 315 -29.59 53.89 24.93
CA ALA A 315 -28.85 54.06 26.18
C ALA A 315 -29.66 54.99 27.15
N PRO A 316 -29.19 55.44 28.36
CA PRO A 316 -27.89 55.23 29.02
C PRO A 316 -27.90 55.14 30.60
N VAL A 317 -26.70 55.01 31.22
CA VAL A 317 -26.23 55.67 32.50
C VAL A 317 -26.52 55.08 33.92
N ARG A 318 -25.39 54.78 34.62
CA ARG A 318 -24.93 54.99 36.04
C ARG A 318 -25.56 54.34 37.31
N SER A 319 -24.64 53.66 38.04
CA SER A 319 -24.14 53.90 39.43
C SER A 319 -24.74 53.27 40.70
N SER A 320 -23.81 52.90 41.61
CA SER A 320 -23.85 52.68 43.08
C SER A 320 -24.61 51.44 43.61
N GLY A 321 -24.23 50.70 44.67
CA GLY A 321 -23.19 50.78 45.70
C GLY A 321 -23.64 50.04 46.98
N LEU A 322 -22.69 49.56 47.80
CA LEU A 322 -22.77 49.20 49.26
C LEU A 322 -23.04 47.73 49.72
N THR A 323 -21.95 47.09 50.20
CA THR A 323 -21.64 46.53 51.56
C THR A 323 -22.76 46.46 52.63
N ALA A 324 -22.84 45.56 53.63
CA ALA A 324 -21.92 44.66 54.36
C ALA A 324 -22.68 43.64 55.25
N ALA A 325 -21.98 42.60 55.76
CA ALA A 325 -21.93 42.10 57.16
C ALA A 325 -21.99 40.56 57.34
N GLN A 326 -20.95 40.02 58.01
CA GLN A 326 -20.82 38.65 58.59
C GLN A 326 -21.43 38.64 60.05
N PRO A 327 -21.16 37.70 61.00
CA PRO A 327 -20.41 36.41 60.99
C PRO A 327 -20.88 35.22 61.90
N LEU A 328 -20.19 34.07 61.72
CA LEU A 328 -19.67 33.08 62.71
C LEU A 328 -20.53 31.95 63.36
N ARG A 329 -20.10 30.69 63.12
CA ARG A 329 -19.51 29.66 64.06
C ARG A 329 -19.77 28.26 63.44
N GLY A 330 -18.83 27.36 63.15
CA GLY A 330 -17.69 26.77 63.89
C GLY A 330 -17.89 25.23 63.75
N GLY A 331 -16.94 24.31 63.57
CA GLY A 331 -15.48 24.26 63.55
C GLY A 331 -15.07 22.84 64.00
N SER A 332 -14.10 22.19 63.36
CA SER A 332 -13.11 21.29 64.01
C SER A 332 -12.20 20.58 62.99
N SER A 333 -10.91 20.88 63.09
CA SER A 333 -9.78 20.16 62.49
C SER A 333 -8.62 20.22 63.49
N SER A 334 -7.83 19.15 63.62
CA SER A 334 -6.46 19.16 64.15
C SER A 334 -5.64 18.23 63.23
N LYS A 335 -4.76 18.68 62.32
CA LYS A 335 -3.42 19.34 62.38
C LYS A 335 -2.27 18.50 63.00
N ARG A 336 -1.22 18.31 62.18
CA ARG A 336 0.23 18.64 62.35
C ARG A 336 0.95 18.25 61.03
N LYS A 337 1.53 19.14 60.20
CA LYS A 337 2.85 19.86 60.23
C LYS A 337 4.04 18.93 60.56
N ALA A 338 5.20 18.90 59.87
CA ALA A 338 5.85 19.85 58.96
C ALA A 338 6.95 19.19 58.07
N THR A 339 7.40 19.97 57.07
CA THR A 339 8.62 19.97 56.22
C THR A 339 9.92 19.77 57.03
N ASP A 340 11.12 19.40 56.53
CA ASP A 340 11.77 19.40 55.21
C ASP A 340 13.06 18.53 55.28
N THR A 341 13.77 18.40 54.15
CA THR A 341 15.19 17.99 53.92
C THR A 341 15.61 16.52 53.63
N LEU A 342 16.15 16.38 52.41
CA LEU A 342 17.33 15.62 51.94
C LEU A 342 17.25 14.12 51.57
N GLU A 343 17.45 13.92 50.27
CA GLU A 343 18.27 12.90 49.60
C GLU A 343 17.82 11.42 49.45
N SER A 344 18.17 10.92 48.25
CA SER A 344 18.25 9.53 47.78
C SER A 344 16.91 8.89 47.34
N ALA A 345 16.80 8.18 46.21
CA ALA A 345 17.75 7.80 45.18
C ALA A 345 16.98 7.59 43.87
N ALA A 346 17.40 8.28 42.81
CA ALA A 346 17.03 7.94 41.45
C ALA A 346 17.74 6.63 41.06
N LYS A 347 16.99 5.54 40.93
CA LYS A 347 17.35 4.46 40.00
C LYS A 347 16.65 4.74 38.67
N LYS A 348 17.30 5.58 37.85
CA LYS A 348 17.08 5.59 36.41
C LYS A 348 17.58 4.25 35.85
N SER A 349 16.67 3.33 35.57
CA SER A 349 16.92 2.39 34.49
C SER A 349 16.78 3.19 33.19
N LYS A 350 17.91 3.41 32.51
CA LYS A 350 17.92 3.73 31.07
C LYS A 350 17.41 2.47 30.37
N GLY A 351 16.10 2.40 30.15
CA GLY A 351 15.47 1.47 29.21
C GLY A 351 14.91 2.29 28.07
N ASP A 352 15.23 1.91 26.84
CA ASP A 352 14.82 2.59 25.61
C ASP A 352 13.31 2.86 25.58
N HIS A 353 12.95 4.03 25.07
CA HIS A 353 11.57 4.48 24.92
C HIS A 353 10.78 3.72 23.82
N ASP A 354 11.38 2.69 23.21
CA ASP A 354 10.93 2.08 21.94
C ASP A 354 9.88 0.96 22.09
N ASP A 355 9.73 0.33 23.26
CA ASP A 355 8.83 -0.84 23.43
C ASP A 355 7.35 -0.48 23.66
N LYS A 356 7.03 0.76 24.06
CA LYS A 356 5.64 1.16 24.37
C LYS A 356 4.73 1.24 23.14
N ASP A 357 5.29 1.32 21.94
CA ASP A 357 4.53 1.54 20.71
C ASP A 357 3.95 0.23 20.13
N ALA A 358 4.54 -0.94 20.40
CA ALA A 358 4.01 -2.22 19.93
C ALA A 358 2.70 -2.61 20.65
N ASP A 359 2.53 -2.18 21.90
CA ASP A 359 1.30 -2.41 22.69
C ASP A 359 0.10 -1.60 22.19
N ALA A 360 0.30 -0.53 21.40
CA ALA A 360 -0.80 0.28 20.86
C ALA A 360 -1.62 -0.46 19.79
N ASP A 361 -1.03 -1.43 19.09
CA ASP A 361 -1.73 -2.24 18.08
C ASP A 361 -2.60 -3.34 18.71
N ALA A 362 -2.43 -3.63 20.02
CA ALA A 362 -3.18 -4.67 20.71
C ALA A 362 -4.69 -4.37 20.88
N ASP A 363 -5.08 -3.10 20.70
CA ASP A 363 -6.48 -2.63 20.78
C ASP A 363 -7.17 -2.59 19.40
N LEU A 364 -6.47 -3.00 18.33
CA LEU A 364 -7.03 -3.06 16.97
C LEU A 364 -7.78 -4.38 16.75
N ASP A 365 -8.77 -4.34 15.83
CA ASP A 365 -9.39 -5.58 15.35
C ASP A 365 -8.34 -6.50 14.71
N VAL A 366 -8.47 -7.80 14.95
CA VAL A 366 -7.50 -8.83 14.50
C VAL A 366 -7.27 -8.80 12.98
N THR A 367 -8.29 -8.43 12.21
CA THR A 367 -8.19 -8.32 10.75
C THR A 367 -7.32 -7.13 10.36
N VAL A 368 -7.48 -5.99 11.04
CA VAL A 368 -6.68 -4.77 10.85
C VAL A 368 -5.23 -5.02 11.23
N GLN A 369 -5.00 -5.68 12.37
CA GLN A 369 -3.68 -6.08 12.84
C GLN A 369 -2.96 -6.98 11.81
N THR A 370 -3.66 -8.00 11.30
CA THR A 370 -3.12 -8.91 10.28
C THR A 370 -2.87 -8.20 8.94
N GLY A 371 -3.73 -7.25 8.57
CA GLY A 371 -3.54 -6.38 7.41
C GLY A 371 -2.31 -5.48 7.53
N LEU A 372 -2.01 -4.96 8.73
CA LEU A 372 -0.78 -4.20 8.97
C LEU A 372 0.46 -5.08 8.75
N TYR A 373 0.44 -6.35 9.16
CA TYR A 373 1.56 -7.28 8.91
C TYR A 373 1.75 -7.53 7.42
N ALA A 374 0.67 -7.76 6.67
CA ALA A 374 0.74 -7.89 5.22
C ALA A 374 1.33 -6.63 4.55
N ALA A 375 0.98 -5.43 5.03
CA ALA A 375 1.57 -4.18 4.54
C ALA A 375 3.09 -4.10 4.81
N GLU A 376 3.56 -4.56 5.99
CA GLU A 376 5.01 -4.64 6.27
C GLU A 376 5.72 -5.65 5.36
N MET A 377 5.12 -6.82 5.16
CA MET A 377 5.66 -7.87 4.29
C MET A 377 5.76 -7.44 2.83
N PHE A 378 4.75 -6.70 2.34
CA PHE A 378 4.75 -6.06 1.02
C PHE A 378 5.86 -5.00 0.91
N ALA A 379 6.07 -4.17 1.92
CA ALA A 379 7.10 -3.12 1.91
C ALA A 379 8.53 -3.70 1.99
N ALA A 380 8.69 -4.86 2.63
CA ALA A 380 9.99 -5.48 2.86
C ALA A 380 10.65 -6.07 1.60
N ASN A 381 9.89 -6.33 0.53
CA ASN A 381 10.39 -6.99 -0.69
C ASN A 381 9.84 -6.32 -1.95
N LEU A 382 10.58 -6.37 -3.05
CA LEU A 382 10.09 -5.93 -4.36
C LEU A 382 9.39 -7.09 -5.09
N GLY A 383 8.47 -6.77 -6.00
CA GLY A 383 7.82 -7.77 -6.86
C GLY A 383 7.03 -8.84 -6.11
N VAL A 384 6.41 -8.51 -4.98
CA VAL A 384 5.55 -9.46 -4.26
C VAL A 384 4.17 -9.52 -4.92
N ASN A 385 3.86 -10.63 -5.56
CA ASN A 385 2.61 -10.83 -6.30
C ASN A 385 1.41 -10.98 -5.36
N TYR A 386 1.60 -11.70 -4.25
CA TYR A 386 0.60 -11.89 -3.20
C TYR A 386 1.24 -12.35 -1.89
N LEU A 387 0.44 -12.36 -0.83
CA LEU A 387 0.81 -12.86 0.49
C LEU A 387 -0.31 -13.74 1.06
N LEU A 388 0.06 -14.64 1.96
CA LEU A 388 -0.87 -15.44 2.76
C LEU A 388 -0.65 -15.12 4.23
N ASN A 389 -1.70 -14.78 4.97
CA ASN A 389 -1.70 -14.80 6.43
C ASN A 389 -2.84 -15.65 6.95
N ILE A 390 -2.74 -16.08 8.20
CA ILE A 390 -3.72 -16.95 8.85
C ILE A 390 -4.22 -16.26 10.11
N ILE A 391 -5.54 -16.23 10.31
CA ILE A 391 -6.13 -15.84 11.58
C ILE A 391 -6.67 -17.09 12.26
N VAL A 392 -6.37 -17.26 13.55
CA VAL A 392 -6.85 -18.37 14.36
C VAL A 392 -7.69 -17.83 15.51
N VAL A 393 -8.96 -18.24 15.56
CA VAL A 393 -9.85 -17.91 16.68
C VAL A 393 -10.35 -19.20 17.31
N ASN A 394 -9.93 -19.44 18.55
CA ASN A 394 -10.14 -20.72 19.23
C ASN A 394 -9.62 -21.90 18.38
N ASP A 395 -10.50 -22.76 17.86
CA ASP A 395 -10.19 -23.97 17.09
C ASP A 395 -10.42 -23.84 15.58
N VAL A 396 -10.72 -22.63 15.11
CA VAL A 396 -10.97 -22.36 13.69
C VAL A 396 -9.90 -21.44 13.16
N MET A 397 -9.40 -21.77 11.97
CA MET A 397 -8.45 -20.97 11.23
C MET A 397 -9.04 -20.50 9.91
N TRP A 398 -8.58 -19.34 9.45
CA TRP A 398 -8.96 -18.80 8.16
C TRP A 398 -7.75 -18.27 7.41
N ILE A 399 -7.74 -18.50 6.10
CA ILE A 399 -6.68 -18.10 5.20
C ILE A 399 -7.09 -16.78 4.57
N TRP A 400 -6.20 -15.80 4.67
CA TRP A 400 -6.29 -14.52 3.98
C TRP A 400 -5.27 -14.46 2.86
N TYR A 401 -5.77 -14.23 1.66
CA TYR A 401 -4.99 -13.95 0.46
C TYR A 401 -4.99 -12.45 0.20
N TYR A 402 -3.80 -11.84 0.17
CA TYR A 402 -3.61 -10.43 -0.12
C TYR A 402 -2.89 -10.28 -1.45
N ASP A 403 -3.45 -9.52 -2.38
CA ASP A 403 -2.74 -9.02 -3.55
C ASP A 403 -3.06 -7.54 -3.79
N ARG A 404 -2.54 -6.99 -4.89
CA ARG A 404 -2.73 -5.57 -5.20
C ARG A 404 -4.12 -5.22 -5.73
N GLN A 405 -4.94 -6.19 -6.14
CA GLN A 405 -6.34 -5.96 -6.50
C GLN A 405 -7.24 -5.96 -5.27
N GLY A 406 -6.83 -6.60 -4.18
CA GLY A 406 -7.55 -6.60 -2.91
C GLY A 406 -7.40 -7.91 -2.17
N ILE A 407 -8.34 -8.16 -1.26
CA ILE A 407 -8.22 -9.21 -0.28
C ILE A 407 -9.28 -10.28 -0.55
N VAL A 408 -8.87 -11.55 -0.49
CA VAL A 408 -9.79 -12.69 -0.55
C VAL A 408 -9.58 -13.55 0.67
N GLN A 409 -10.69 -13.95 1.27
CA GLN A 409 -10.72 -14.72 2.49
C GLN A 409 -11.50 -16.01 2.24
N CYS A 410 -11.03 -17.13 2.79
CA CYS A 410 -11.79 -18.38 2.74
C CYS A 410 -12.73 -18.55 3.95
N SER A 411 -13.77 -19.38 3.81
CA SER A 411 -14.53 -19.90 4.96
C SER A 411 -13.62 -20.67 5.93
N GLY A 412 -13.97 -20.70 7.22
CA GLY A 412 -13.10 -21.28 8.27
C GLY A 412 -12.92 -22.79 8.20
N ILE A 413 -11.73 -23.23 8.60
CA ILE A 413 -11.32 -24.63 8.73
C ILE A 413 -11.11 -24.90 10.23
N ASN A 414 -11.80 -25.89 10.79
CA ASN A 414 -11.55 -26.31 12.16
C ASN A 414 -10.33 -27.23 12.19
N PHE A 415 -9.17 -26.76 12.65
CA PHE A 415 -7.93 -27.54 12.57
C PHE A 415 -7.87 -28.71 13.57
N ILE A 416 -8.89 -28.86 14.44
CA ILE A 416 -9.02 -29.98 15.38
C ILE A 416 -10.06 -30.99 14.87
N GLN A 417 -11.27 -30.52 14.54
CA GLN A 417 -12.37 -31.38 14.12
C GLN A 417 -12.27 -31.77 12.64
N ASP A 418 -11.70 -30.90 11.80
CA ASP A 418 -11.39 -31.14 10.38
C ASP A 418 -9.87 -31.13 10.16
N LEU A 419 -9.20 -31.98 10.92
CA LEU A 419 -7.76 -32.21 10.81
C LEU A 419 -7.31 -32.53 9.37
N PRO A 420 -8.04 -33.31 8.55
CA PRO A 420 -7.63 -33.60 7.16
C PRO A 420 -7.44 -32.34 6.31
N ARG A 421 -8.34 -31.35 6.36
CA ARG A 421 -8.16 -30.11 5.60
C ARG A 421 -7.00 -29.27 6.09
N PHE A 422 -6.75 -29.25 7.40
CA PHE A 422 -5.55 -28.62 7.96
C PHE A 422 -4.26 -29.29 7.46
N MET A 423 -4.23 -30.63 7.40
CA MET A 423 -3.08 -31.36 6.83
C MET A 423 -2.88 -31.06 5.35
N VAL A 424 -3.96 -30.97 4.56
CA VAL A 424 -3.88 -30.61 3.14
C VAL A 424 -3.34 -29.19 2.95
N LEU A 425 -3.75 -28.23 3.79
CA LEU A 425 -3.18 -26.88 3.79
C LEU A 425 -1.66 -26.92 4.01
N LEU A 426 -1.21 -27.58 5.08
CA LEU A 426 0.21 -27.69 5.40
C LEU A 426 0.98 -28.40 4.28
N TYR A 427 0.40 -29.46 3.70
CA TYR A 427 0.98 -30.19 2.58
C TYR A 427 1.16 -29.28 1.35
N ALA A 428 0.14 -28.52 0.96
CA ALA A 428 0.25 -27.59 -0.16
C ALA A 428 1.37 -26.55 0.07
N LEU A 429 1.38 -25.91 1.23
CA LEU A 429 2.34 -24.87 1.60
C LEU A 429 3.79 -25.39 1.71
N GLN A 430 3.99 -26.63 2.17
CA GLN A 430 5.32 -27.26 2.26
C GLN A 430 5.95 -27.53 0.87
N HIS A 431 5.11 -27.61 -0.17
CA HIS A 431 5.51 -27.89 -1.55
C HIS A 431 5.70 -26.61 -2.38
N PHE A 432 5.55 -25.44 -1.78
CA PHE A 432 5.79 -24.15 -2.42
C PHE A 432 7.29 -23.84 -2.51
N ASP A 433 7.73 -23.37 -3.68
CA ASP A 433 8.93 -22.55 -3.77
C ASP A 433 8.62 -21.09 -3.39
N LEU A 434 9.63 -20.21 -3.38
CA LEU A 434 9.42 -18.81 -3.03
C LEU A 434 8.43 -18.10 -3.97
N HIS A 435 8.34 -18.51 -5.23
CA HIS A 435 7.39 -17.95 -6.18
C HIS A 435 5.95 -18.37 -5.91
N ASP A 436 5.74 -19.61 -5.45
CA ASP A 436 4.44 -20.06 -4.94
C ASP A 436 4.08 -19.41 -3.60
N TRP A 437 5.06 -18.83 -2.89
CA TRP A 437 4.83 -17.90 -1.79
C TRP A 437 4.62 -16.45 -2.22
N GLY A 438 4.53 -16.19 -3.53
CA GLY A 438 4.26 -14.88 -4.12
C GLY A 438 5.51 -14.04 -4.40
N ARG A 439 6.73 -14.56 -4.23
CA ARG A 439 7.98 -13.84 -4.59
C ARG A 439 8.23 -13.94 -6.09
N ASN A 440 8.21 -12.84 -6.82
CA ASN A 440 8.51 -12.88 -8.25
C ASN A 440 9.95 -13.36 -8.49
N ARG A 441 10.12 -14.36 -9.37
CA ARG A 441 11.41 -15.03 -9.65
C ARG A 441 12.44 -14.11 -10.29
N ASP A 442 11.97 -13.09 -10.98
CA ASP A 442 12.82 -12.16 -11.71
C ASP A 442 13.46 -11.12 -10.79
N PHE A 443 13.02 -11.01 -9.53
CA PHE A 443 13.58 -10.10 -8.53
C PHE A 443 14.41 -10.86 -7.50
N LEU A 444 15.67 -11.16 -7.85
CA LEU A 444 16.56 -11.91 -6.97
C LEU A 444 17.23 -10.99 -5.94
N LEU A 445 16.90 -11.17 -4.66
CA LEU A 445 17.56 -10.42 -3.58
C LEU A 445 19.03 -10.85 -3.41
N ILE A 446 19.94 -9.89 -3.50
CA ILE A 446 21.39 -10.07 -3.34
C ILE A 446 22.00 -9.00 -2.42
N GLU A 447 23.22 -9.25 -1.96
CA GLU A 447 24.01 -8.28 -1.20
C GLU A 447 25.24 -7.85 -2.02
N VAL A 448 25.37 -6.55 -2.26
CA VAL A 448 26.47 -5.93 -3.00
C VAL A 448 27.12 -4.90 -2.09
N GLU A 449 28.40 -5.09 -1.77
CA GLU A 449 29.17 -4.19 -0.89
C GLU A 449 28.51 -3.92 0.49
N GLY A 450 27.82 -4.91 1.05
CA GLY A 450 27.12 -4.78 2.34
C GLY A 450 25.76 -4.07 2.24
N LYS A 451 25.30 -3.74 1.03
CA LYS A 451 24.00 -3.13 0.74
C LYS A 451 23.08 -4.14 0.07
N LEU A 452 21.79 -4.10 0.40
CA LEU A 452 20.79 -5.01 -0.17
C LEU A 452 20.30 -4.45 -1.51
N CYS A 453 20.41 -5.27 -2.55
CA CYS A 453 19.95 -4.97 -3.90
C CYS A 453 19.07 -6.10 -4.43
N HIS A 454 18.30 -5.83 -5.48
CA HIS A 454 17.66 -6.89 -6.27
C HIS A 454 18.29 -6.92 -7.67
N GLU A 455 18.78 -8.08 -8.06
CA GLU A 455 19.17 -8.36 -9.44
C GLU A 455 17.91 -8.75 -10.22
N PHE A 456 17.74 -8.16 -11.38
CA PHE A 456 16.68 -8.46 -12.34
C PHE A 456 17.29 -8.63 -13.72
N LYS A 457 17.07 -9.79 -14.35
CA LYS A 457 17.59 -10.13 -15.67
C LYS A 457 16.48 -10.73 -16.52
N ILE A 458 16.30 -10.19 -17.70
CA ILE A 458 15.32 -10.69 -18.66
C ILE A 458 15.82 -10.48 -20.09
N ASP A 459 15.49 -11.40 -20.99
CA ASP A 459 15.77 -11.24 -22.41
C ASP A 459 14.77 -10.26 -23.04
N ASP A 460 15.30 -9.30 -23.79
CA ASP A 460 14.55 -8.32 -24.57
C ASP A 460 14.90 -8.47 -26.05
N GLU A 461 13.88 -8.45 -26.92
CA GLU A 461 14.04 -8.68 -28.35
C GLU A 461 14.99 -7.67 -29.03
N ASN A 462 15.06 -6.44 -28.51
CA ASN A 462 15.84 -5.35 -29.11
C ASN A 462 17.18 -5.12 -28.41
N LEU A 463 17.29 -5.46 -27.13
CA LEU A 463 18.48 -5.18 -26.32
C LEU A 463 19.33 -6.42 -26.01
N GLY A 464 18.79 -7.62 -26.20
CA GLY A 464 19.34 -8.85 -25.61
C GLY A 464 19.01 -8.90 -24.12
N GLU A 465 19.90 -9.46 -23.29
CA GLU A 465 19.70 -9.52 -21.84
C GLU A 465 19.74 -8.10 -21.24
N VAL A 466 18.67 -7.71 -20.55
CA VAL A 466 18.60 -6.47 -19.78
C VAL A 466 18.94 -6.77 -18.32
N ASP A 467 20.02 -6.16 -17.83
CA ASP A 467 20.65 -6.44 -16.54
C ASP A 467 20.42 -5.31 -15.53
N LEU A 468 19.30 -5.35 -14.81
CA LEU A 468 18.99 -4.32 -13.81
C LEU A 468 19.51 -4.71 -12.42
N LEU A 469 20.29 -3.82 -11.82
CA LEU A 469 20.62 -3.88 -10.40
C LEU A 469 19.88 -2.78 -9.65
N LEU A 470 18.86 -3.18 -8.90
CA LEU A 470 17.95 -2.31 -8.15
C LEU A 470 18.49 -2.06 -6.74
N HIS A 471 18.87 -0.82 -6.42
CA HIS A 471 19.53 -0.46 -5.16
C HIS A 471 18.54 -0.27 -4.00
N THR A 472 17.99 -1.37 -3.47
CA THR A 472 16.86 -1.35 -2.53
C THR A 472 17.12 -0.88 -1.10
N SER A 473 18.39 -0.78 -0.69
CA SER A 473 18.78 -0.15 0.57
C SER A 473 19.26 1.29 0.41
N HIS A 474 19.08 1.90 -0.77
CA HIS A 474 19.43 3.29 -1.00
C HIS A 474 18.44 4.24 -0.30
N ASP A 475 18.92 5.34 0.27
CA ASP A 475 18.09 6.30 1.03
C ASP A 475 17.03 7.01 0.18
N GLU A 476 17.25 7.05 -1.14
CA GLU A 476 16.31 7.61 -2.12
C GLU A 476 15.21 6.62 -2.55
N ARG A 477 15.20 5.39 -2.03
CA ARG A 477 14.12 4.43 -2.31
C ARG A 477 12.79 4.97 -1.80
N VAL A 478 11.82 5.03 -2.70
CA VAL A 478 10.42 5.25 -2.36
C VAL A 478 9.71 3.90 -2.33
N THR A 479 9.15 3.57 -1.17
CA THR A 479 8.38 2.33 -0.96
C THR A 479 6.94 2.68 -0.65
N HIS A 480 6.01 1.98 -1.29
CA HIS A 480 4.60 2.06 -0.95
C HIS A 480 4.28 1.26 0.32
N TYR A 481 3.47 1.84 1.21
CA TYR A 481 3.01 1.19 2.44
C TYR A 481 1.48 1.08 2.49
N GLY A 482 0.95 -0.06 2.04
CA GLY A 482 -0.48 -0.32 1.92
C GLY A 482 -0.75 -1.73 1.40
N LEU A 483 -2.01 -2.15 1.41
CA LEU A 483 -2.42 -3.50 1.00
C LEU A 483 -2.67 -3.58 -0.51
N GLN A 484 -3.63 -2.80 -1.00
CA GLN A 484 -4.11 -2.84 -2.38
C GLN A 484 -3.85 -1.52 -3.11
N GLY A 485 -4.01 -1.53 -4.43
CA GLY A 485 -3.77 -0.37 -5.28
C GLY A 485 -2.52 -0.52 -6.13
N GLN A 486 -2.00 0.62 -6.58
CA GLN A 486 -0.91 0.65 -7.53
C GLN A 486 0.43 0.24 -6.93
N ALA A 487 0.64 0.51 -5.64
CA ALA A 487 1.82 0.08 -4.91
C ALA A 487 3.15 0.48 -5.56
N THR A 488 3.24 1.73 -6.02
CA THR A 488 4.40 2.26 -6.73
C THR A 488 5.64 2.26 -5.86
N ASN A 489 6.71 1.61 -6.33
CA ASN A 489 8.05 1.66 -5.76
C ASN A 489 8.99 2.33 -6.77
N VAL A 490 9.83 3.24 -6.30
CA VAL A 490 10.86 3.88 -7.12
C VAL A 490 12.22 3.63 -6.48
N VAL A 491 13.14 3.04 -7.24
CA VAL A 491 14.47 2.65 -6.77
C VAL A 491 15.55 3.12 -7.73
N PRO A 492 16.70 3.62 -7.25
CA PRO A 492 17.86 3.81 -8.11
C PRO A 492 18.27 2.50 -8.77
N VAL A 493 18.65 2.56 -10.05
CA VAL A 493 19.01 1.38 -10.84
C VAL A 493 20.28 1.62 -11.65
N THR A 494 21.07 0.56 -11.81
CA THR A 494 22.21 0.51 -12.74
C THR A 494 22.02 -0.65 -13.71
N SER A 495 22.45 -0.47 -14.97
CA SER A 495 22.45 -1.51 -16.00
C SER A 495 23.53 -1.25 -17.03
N GLU A 496 24.29 -2.28 -17.40
CA GLU A 496 25.29 -2.19 -18.46
C GLU A 496 24.62 -2.10 -19.83
N ALA A 497 23.58 -2.89 -20.08
CA ALA A 497 22.84 -2.90 -21.35
C ALA A 497 22.24 -1.52 -21.66
N LEU A 498 21.56 -0.90 -20.70
CA LEU A 498 20.96 0.42 -20.88
C LEU A 498 22.01 1.53 -21.01
N THR A 499 23.09 1.46 -20.23
CA THR A 499 24.21 2.43 -20.33
C THR A 499 24.90 2.34 -21.69
N LYS A 500 25.05 1.13 -22.25
CA LYS A 500 25.62 0.94 -23.59
C LYS A 500 24.75 1.54 -24.69
N LYS A 501 23.42 1.45 -24.57
CA LYS A 501 22.48 1.97 -25.58
C LYS A 501 22.29 3.49 -25.50
N TYR A 502 22.08 4.03 -24.30
CA TYR A 502 21.68 5.42 -24.11
C TYR A 502 22.80 6.34 -23.62
N GLY A 503 23.98 5.78 -23.30
CA GLY A 503 25.07 6.50 -22.68
C GLY A 503 24.90 6.62 -21.16
N LYS A 504 25.85 7.30 -20.52
CA LYS A 504 25.85 7.51 -19.08
C LYS A 504 25.10 8.81 -18.74
N PHE A 505 24.13 8.70 -17.84
CA PHE A 505 23.44 9.86 -17.26
C PHE A 505 24.19 10.33 -16.02
N GLU A 506 24.42 11.65 -15.89
CA GLU A 506 25.10 12.23 -14.72
C GLU A 506 24.33 11.97 -13.42
N ASP A 507 23.00 12.17 -13.45
CA ASP A 507 22.11 11.93 -12.31
C ASP A 507 21.80 10.43 -12.11
N GLY A 508 22.08 9.58 -13.10
CA GLY A 508 21.77 8.15 -13.09
C GLY A 508 20.37 7.80 -13.59
N MET A 509 19.90 6.60 -13.23
CA MET A 509 18.61 6.03 -13.65
C MET A 509 17.80 5.57 -12.44
N VAL A 510 16.47 5.51 -12.61
CA VAL A 510 15.53 4.96 -11.62
C VAL A 510 14.62 3.93 -12.27
N ALA A 511 14.25 2.90 -11.51
CA ALA A 511 13.23 1.94 -11.89
C ALA A 511 11.95 2.22 -11.08
N LYS A 512 10.82 2.37 -11.79
CA LYS A 512 9.46 2.44 -11.25
C LYS A 512 8.83 1.06 -11.38
N ILE A 513 8.41 0.46 -10.25
CA ILE A 513 7.81 -0.87 -10.18
C ILE A 513 6.42 -0.73 -9.55
N PHE A 514 5.38 -1.15 -10.25
CA PHE A 514 4.00 -0.87 -9.83
C PHE A 514 2.97 -1.83 -10.44
N TRP A 515 1.75 -1.83 -9.89
CA TRP A 515 0.61 -2.63 -10.32
C TRP A 515 -0.45 -1.77 -11.01
N GLY A 516 -0.35 -1.64 -12.33
CA GLY A 516 -1.30 -0.91 -13.17
C GLY A 516 -2.61 -1.67 -13.31
N GLU A 517 -3.73 -0.95 -13.41
CA GLU A 517 -5.03 -1.56 -13.65
C GLU A 517 -5.13 -2.09 -15.08
N ALA A 518 -5.49 -3.36 -15.24
CA ALA A 518 -5.44 -4.08 -16.51
C ALA A 518 -6.44 -3.55 -17.55
N SER A 519 -7.53 -2.93 -17.10
CA SER A 519 -8.55 -2.33 -17.98
C SER A 519 -8.19 -0.93 -18.47
N ARG A 520 -7.12 -0.32 -17.97
CA ARG A 520 -6.67 1.01 -18.37
C ARG A 520 -5.58 0.92 -19.43
N THR A 521 -5.53 1.93 -20.30
CA THR A 521 -4.38 2.15 -21.19
C THR A 521 -3.11 2.24 -20.35
N SER A 522 -2.08 1.49 -20.72
CA SER A 522 -0.88 1.36 -19.90
C SER A 522 0.02 2.60 -19.97
N GLU A 523 0.78 2.89 -18.91
CA GLU A 523 1.72 4.02 -18.90
C GLU A 523 2.71 4.00 -20.09
N PRO A 524 3.30 2.84 -20.48
CA PRO A 524 4.13 2.78 -21.68
C PRO A 524 3.41 3.18 -22.98
N GLU A 525 2.13 2.82 -23.13
CA GLU A 525 1.33 3.20 -24.31
C GLU A 525 1.01 4.69 -24.32
N ILE A 526 0.66 5.27 -23.16
CA ILE A 526 0.49 6.72 -23.01
C ILE A 526 1.80 7.44 -23.36
N LEU A 527 2.93 7.00 -22.80
CA LEU A 527 4.24 7.62 -23.04
C LEU A 527 4.67 7.54 -24.50
N LYS A 528 4.31 6.46 -25.22
CA LYS A 528 4.51 6.37 -26.67
C LYS A 528 3.76 7.48 -27.42
N ARG A 529 2.50 7.74 -27.05
CA ARG A 529 1.71 8.83 -27.64
C ARG A 529 2.30 10.21 -27.29
N VAL A 530 2.74 10.39 -26.06
CA VAL A 530 3.44 11.61 -25.60
C VAL A 530 4.71 11.85 -26.41
N GLU A 531 5.50 10.81 -26.71
CA GLU A 531 6.72 10.92 -27.51
C GLU A 531 6.43 11.36 -28.96
N GLU A 532 5.33 10.90 -29.55
CA GLU A 532 4.88 11.37 -30.87
C GLU A 532 4.48 12.85 -30.88
N ILE A 533 3.89 13.34 -29.79
CA ILE A 533 3.59 14.76 -29.61
C ILE A 533 4.88 15.55 -29.39
N ALA A 534 5.81 15.04 -28.58
CA ALA A 534 7.11 15.66 -28.31
C ALA A 534 7.93 15.90 -29.59
N LYS A 535 7.80 15.03 -30.61
CA LYS A 535 8.45 15.20 -31.92
C LYS A 535 7.91 16.39 -32.73
N ARG A 536 6.69 16.85 -32.43
CA ARG A 536 5.99 17.93 -33.17
C ARG A 536 5.97 19.25 -32.39
N HIS A 537 6.08 19.21 -31.07
CA HIS A 537 5.91 20.39 -30.20
C HIS A 537 7.12 20.59 -29.28
N ALA A 538 7.83 21.71 -29.47
CA ALA A 538 8.98 22.09 -28.65
C ALA A 538 8.63 22.31 -27.17
N THR A 539 7.37 22.63 -26.85
CA THR A 539 6.87 22.77 -25.48
C THR A 539 6.75 21.44 -24.73
N VAL A 540 6.80 20.32 -25.45
CA VAL A 540 6.72 18.95 -24.89
C VAL A 540 8.08 18.25 -25.02
N GLN A 541 8.82 18.52 -26.09
CA GLN A 541 10.19 18.03 -26.26
C GLN A 541 11.04 18.33 -25.01
N ASP A 542 11.73 17.31 -24.49
CA ASP A 542 12.53 17.35 -23.26
C ASP A 542 11.76 17.63 -21.94
N HIS A 543 10.47 17.95 -21.99
CA HIS A 543 9.63 18.32 -20.84
C HIS A 543 8.74 17.17 -20.32
N VAL A 544 9.05 15.93 -20.72
CA VAL A 544 8.36 14.68 -20.36
C VAL A 544 9.40 13.62 -19.97
N PRO A 545 9.05 12.60 -19.16
CA PRO A 545 10.03 11.64 -18.66
C PRO A 545 10.59 10.79 -19.80
N GLN A 546 11.91 10.61 -19.79
CA GLN A 546 12.59 9.76 -20.77
C GLN A 546 12.50 8.30 -20.34
N LEU A 547 11.55 7.56 -20.93
CA LEU A 547 11.43 6.12 -20.75
C LEU A 547 12.56 5.40 -21.53
N LEU A 548 13.43 4.71 -20.81
CA LEU A 548 14.59 4.02 -21.37
C LEU A 548 14.26 2.55 -21.72
N TRP A 549 13.47 1.91 -20.87
CA TRP A 549 13.07 0.51 -21.02
C TRP A 549 11.83 0.20 -20.17
N HIS A 550 11.04 -0.79 -20.55
CA HIS A 550 9.94 -1.28 -19.71
C HIS A 550 9.67 -2.77 -19.95
N HIS A 551 9.04 -3.41 -18.98
CA HIS A 551 8.51 -4.77 -19.10
C HIS A 551 7.17 -4.90 -18.38
N THR A 552 6.28 -5.71 -18.97
CA THR A 552 4.92 -5.98 -18.48
C THR A 552 4.79 -7.47 -18.19
N PHE A 553 4.40 -7.82 -16.98
CA PHE A 553 4.26 -9.21 -16.58
C PHE A 553 2.89 -9.76 -17.03
N THR A 554 2.82 -11.05 -17.38
CA THR A 554 1.61 -11.64 -17.98
C THR A 554 0.60 -12.20 -16.98
N ASN A 555 0.83 -12.03 -15.69
CA ASN A 555 0.04 -12.70 -14.64
C ASN A 555 -0.87 -11.69 -13.92
N PRO A 556 -2.07 -11.40 -14.45
CA PRO A 556 -2.99 -10.49 -13.80
C PRO A 556 -3.52 -11.08 -12.50
N THR A 557 -3.85 -10.20 -11.55
CA THR A 557 -4.44 -10.58 -10.25
C THR A 557 -5.85 -11.18 -10.35
N ALA A 558 -6.50 -11.11 -11.52
CA ALA A 558 -7.83 -11.68 -11.72
C ALA A 558 -7.83 -13.22 -11.66
N ALA A 559 -6.74 -13.87 -12.09
CA ALA A 559 -6.69 -15.32 -12.28
C ALA A 559 -7.03 -16.11 -11.00
N ILE A 560 -6.56 -15.65 -9.83
CA ILE A 560 -6.89 -16.31 -8.56
C ILE A 560 -8.36 -16.11 -8.19
N ARG A 561 -8.95 -14.95 -8.47
CA ARG A 561 -10.37 -14.67 -8.19
C ARG A 561 -11.28 -15.52 -9.07
N GLU A 562 -10.90 -15.72 -10.34
CA GLU A 562 -11.57 -16.65 -11.25
C GLU A 562 -11.52 -18.08 -10.70
N ALA A 563 -10.34 -18.56 -10.31
CA ALA A 563 -10.17 -19.88 -9.72
C ALA A 563 -10.96 -20.08 -8.42
N LEU A 564 -11.10 -19.02 -7.61
CA LEU A 564 -11.86 -19.03 -6.36
C LEU A 564 -13.38 -18.84 -6.55
N GLY A 565 -13.84 -18.58 -7.78
CA GLY A 565 -15.26 -18.31 -8.07
C GLY A 565 -15.77 -17.00 -7.47
N VAL A 566 -14.90 -16.01 -7.29
CA VAL A 566 -15.27 -14.69 -6.78
C VAL A 566 -16.01 -13.90 -7.88
N PRO A 567 -17.16 -13.25 -7.58
CA PRO A 567 -17.87 -12.42 -8.56
C PRO A 567 -17.02 -11.27 -9.09
N GLU A 568 -17.22 -10.93 -10.37
CA GLU A 568 -16.52 -9.82 -11.05
C GLU A 568 -14.98 -9.85 -10.89
N PRO A 569 -14.33 -10.97 -11.24
CA PRO A 569 -12.91 -11.18 -10.92
C PRO A 569 -11.97 -10.24 -11.68
N THR A 570 -12.41 -9.68 -12.81
CA THR A 570 -11.65 -8.73 -13.63
C THR A 570 -11.77 -7.28 -13.14
N THR A 571 -12.76 -6.96 -12.30
CA THR A 571 -12.96 -5.60 -11.78
C THR A 571 -11.80 -5.21 -10.88
N GLY A 572 -11.09 -4.13 -11.26
CA GLY A 572 -9.89 -3.67 -10.56
C GLY A 572 -8.70 -4.62 -10.68
N SER A 573 -8.71 -5.54 -11.66
CA SER A 573 -7.57 -6.43 -11.92
C SER A 573 -6.31 -5.63 -12.24
N ARG A 574 -5.16 -6.11 -11.78
CA ARG A 574 -3.89 -5.43 -11.92
C ARG A 574 -2.81 -6.31 -12.53
N VAL A 575 -1.90 -5.65 -13.21
CA VAL A 575 -0.72 -6.23 -13.84
C VAL A 575 0.52 -5.52 -13.30
N LEU A 576 1.57 -6.30 -13.00
CA LEU A 576 2.86 -5.76 -12.57
C LEU A 576 3.60 -5.16 -13.78
N TYR A 577 4.23 -4.02 -13.56
CA TYR A 577 5.08 -3.32 -14.50
C TYR A 577 6.43 -2.98 -13.86
N ILE A 578 7.48 -2.95 -14.68
CA ILE A 578 8.75 -2.29 -14.36
C ILE A 578 9.12 -1.36 -15.52
N LEU A 579 9.34 -0.08 -15.20
CA LEU A 579 9.74 0.96 -16.15
C LEU A 579 11.05 1.58 -15.67
N VAL A 580 12.01 1.77 -16.56
CA VAL A 580 13.30 2.41 -16.26
C VAL A 580 13.35 3.77 -16.93
N PHE A 581 13.63 4.79 -16.13
CA PHE A 581 13.71 6.18 -16.56
C PHE A 581 15.08 6.78 -16.24
N ARG A 582 15.44 7.84 -16.96
CA ARG A 582 16.46 8.78 -16.48
C ARG A 582 16.02 9.34 -15.12
N LYS A 583 16.95 9.44 -14.16
CA LYS A 583 16.66 10.06 -12.86
C LYS A 583 16.38 11.56 -13.03
N LEU A 584 15.33 12.03 -12.35
CA LEU A 584 14.95 13.45 -12.28
C LEU A 584 15.06 13.95 -10.84
N LEU A 585 15.17 15.27 -10.67
CA LEU A 585 15.22 15.95 -9.38
C LEU A 585 13.87 16.59 -9.07
N PRO A 586 13.37 16.51 -7.82
CA PRO A 586 12.06 17.06 -7.48
C PRO A 586 12.08 18.60 -7.54
N ILE A 587 10.98 19.20 -7.99
CA ILE A 587 10.83 20.66 -8.06
C ILE A 587 10.97 21.33 -6.68
N THR A 588 10.71 20.59 -5.59
CA THR A 588 10.80 21.10 -4.22
C THR A 588 12.20 21.55 -3.83
N GLN A 589 13.25 21.15 -4.57
CA GLN A 589 14.62 21.64 -4.37
C GLN A 589 14.83 23.07 -4.89
N LEU A 590 13.94 23.57 -5.73
CA LEU A 590 14.05 24.89 -6.36
C LEU A 590 13.34 25.96 -5.54
N HIS A 591 13.78 27.20 -5.70
CA HIS A 591 13.19 28.36 -5.04
C HIS A 591 13.05 29.57 -5.97
N CYS A 592 12.14 30.46 -5.62
CA CYS A 592 11.92 31.76 -6.26
C CYS A 592 11.85 31.67 -7.80
N LYS A 593 12.83 32.26 -8.50
CA LYS A 593 12.89 32.35 -9.96
C LYS A 593 12.99 30.97 -10.63
N GLU A 594 13.79 30.08 -10.05
CA GLU A 594 14.06 28.75 -10.62
C GLU A 594 12.84 27.86 -10.49
N LEU A 595 12.16 27.95 -9.34
CA LEU A 595 10.88 27.30 -9.09
C LEU A 595 9.81 27.79 -10.07
N PHE A 596 9.72 29.11 -10.29
CA PHE A 596 8.79 29.69 -11.26
C PHE A 596 9.07 29.24 -12.70
N ASP A 597 10.33 29.24 -13.12
CA ASP A 597 10.73 28.80 -14.47
C ASP A 597 10.32 27.36 -14.75
N VAL A 598 10.76 26.42 -13.91
CA VAL A 598 10.48 25.00 -14.07
C VAL A 598 8.98 24.71 -13.99
N TRP A 599 8.26 25.34 -13.05
CA TRP A 599 6.82 25.20 -12.94
C TRP A 599 6.08 25.70 -14.20
N HIS A 600 6.53 26.82 -14.77
CA HIS A 600 5.97 27.39 -15.98
C HIS A 600 6.21 26.50 -17.22
N GLN A 601 7.40 25.89 -17.32
CA GLN A 601 7.71 24.90 -18.34
C GLN A 601 6.75 23.68 -18.24
N CYS A 602 6.50 23.16 -17.03
CA CYS A 602 5.55 22.06 -16.83
C CYS A 602 4.12 22.42 -17.26
N ILE A 603 3.66 23.65 -17.00
CA ILE A 603 2.34 24.12 -17.49
C ILE A 603 2.30 24.16 -19.02
N SER A 604 3.36 24.66 -19.65
CA SER A 604 3.44 24.77 -21.11
C SER A 604 3.39 23.39 -21.79
N CYS A 605 4.10 22.42 -21.21
CA CYS A 605 4.05 21.02 -21.61
C CYS A 605 2.62 20.45 -21.43
N HIS A 606 2.05 20.60 -20.23
CA HIS A 606 0.70 20.12 -19.90
C HIS A 606 -0.39 20.69 -20.83
N LEU A 607 -0.35 22.00 -21.11
CA LEU A 607 -1.29 22.66 -22.02
C LEU A 607 -1.26 22.05 -23.42
N THR A 608 -0.06 21.80 -23.92
CA THR A 608 0.13 21.23 -25.26
C THR A 608 -0.39 19.81 -25.31
N LEU A 609 -0.07 18.99 -24.30
CA LEU A 609 -0.56 17.62 -24.18
C LEU A 609 -2.09 17.57 -24.10
N TRP A 610 -2.70 18.45 -23.30
CA TRP A 610 -4.16 18.54 -23.19
C TRP A 610 -4.81 18.84 -24.54
N LYS A 611 -4.31 19.84 -25.28
CA LYS A 611 -4.83 20.19 -26.61
C LYS A 611 -4.65 19.07 -27.64
N GLU A 612 -3.62 18.25 -27.50
CA GLU A 612 -3.36 17.07 -28.33
C GLU A 612 -4.11 15.80 -27.85
N GLY A 613 -4.97 15.94 -26.83
CA GLY A 613 -5.85 14.87 -26.33
C GLY A 613 -5.22 13.92 -25.32
N VAL A 614 -4.09 14.29 -24.71
CA VAL A 614 -3.49 13.54 -23.59
C VAL A 614 -3.75 14.30 -22.29
N HIS A 615 -4.59 13.75 -21.43
CA HIS A 615 -4.92 14.35 -20.14
C HIS A 615 -4.12 13.68 -19.02
N HIS A 616 -3.31 14.44 -18.29
CA HIS A 616 -2.40 13.92 -17.26
C HIS A 616 -3.11 13.38 -16.02
N ARG A 617 -4.20 14.06 -15.60
CA ARG A 617 -5.14 13.63 -14.54
C ARG A 617 -4.61 13.56 -13.11
N ASP A 618 -3.29 13.51 -12.90
CA ASP A 618 -2.69 13.48 -11.55
C ASP A 618 -1.47 14.42 -11.41
N VAL A 619 -1.65 15.69 -11.72
CA VAL A 619 -0.62 16.70 -11.44
C VAL A 619 -0.49 16.86 -9.92
N SER A 620 0.74 16.87 -9.41
CA SER A 620 1.05 17.05 -7.98
C SER A 620 2.48 17.57 -7.81
N PRO A 621 2.87 18.13 -6.64
CA PRO A 621 4.25 18.55 -6.41
C PRO A 621 5.29 17.42 -6.58
N GLY A 622 4.90 16.16 -6.36
CA GLY A 622 5.78 15.00 -6.57
C GLY A 622 6.04 14.69 -8.04
N ASN A 623 5.11 15.08 -8.91
CA ASN A 623 5.13 14.82 -10.36
C ASN A 623 5.72 15.99 -11.15
N LEU A 624 6.00 17.12 -10.49
CA LEU A 624 6.76 18.22 -11.05
C LEU A 624 8.25 18.02 -10.73
N MET A 625 9.05 17.80 -11.77
CA MET A 625 10.48 17.48 -11.62
C MET A 625 11.32 18.31 -12.58
N TRP A 626 12.64 18.17 -12.50
CA TRP A 626 13.58 18.85 -13.39
C TRP A 626 14.91 18.09 -13.51
N TYR A 627 15.73 18.47 -14.49
CA TYR A 627 17.10 17.98 -14.65
C TYR A 627 17.99 19.01 -15.34
N TRP A 628 19.30 18.77 -15.34
CA TRP A 628 20.27 19.61 -16.06
C TRP A 628 20.47 19.12 -17.51
N LYS A 629 20.39 20.07 -18.45
CA LYS A 629 20.73 19.89 -19.87
C LYS A 629 21.44 21.15 -20.35
N ASP A 630 22.69 21.01 -20.80
CA ASP A 630 23.48 22.12 -21.35
C ASP A 630 23.46 23.38 -20.45
N ASP A 631 23.74 23.20 -19.15
CA ASP A 631 23.69 24.23 -18.09
C ASP A 631 22.33 24.93 -17.90
N LYS A 632 21.26 24.36 -18.45
CA LYS A 632 19.88 24.82 -18.27
C LYS A 632 19.09 23.81 -17.45
N ARG A 633 18.17 24.33 -16.63
CA ARG A 633 17.18 23.51 -15.93
C ARG A 633 15.99 23.28 -16.83
N ILE A 634 15.71 22.02 -17.10
CA ILE A 634 14.56 21.60 -17.89
C ILE A 634 13.51 21.04 -16.95
N GLY A 635 12.34 21.66 -16.90
CA GLY A 635 11.19 21.18 -16.15
C GLY A 635 10.54 19.99 -16.84
N VAL A 636 10.17 18.98 -16.07
CA VAL A 636 9.56 17.75 -16.57
C VAL A 636 8.27 17.49 -15.80
N LEU A 637 7.18 17.35 -16.54
CA LEU A 637 5.94 16.80 -16.00
C LEU A 637 6.05 15.28 -16.06
N ASN A 638 6.21 14.65 -14.90
CA ASN A 638 6.44 13.22 -14.72
C ASN A 638 5.14 12.49 -14.33
N ASP A 639 5.16 11.16 -14.46
CA ASP A 639 4.15 10.22 -13.97
C ASP A 639 2.84 10.17 -14.77
N TYR A 640 2.77 9.29 -15.78
CA TYR A 640 1.64 9.21 -16.74
C TYR A 640 0.73 7.99 -16.50
N ASP A 641 0.87 7.31 -15.38
CA ASP A 641 0.10 6.10 -15.06
C ASP A 641 -1.41 6.31 -14.91
N LEU A 642 -1.81 7.47 -14.41
CA LEU A 642 -3.20 7.87 -14.25
C LEU A 642 -3.72 8.70 -15.43
N SER A 643 -2.90 8.88 -16.47
CA SER A 643 -3.31 9.61 -17.67
C SER A 643 -4.41 8.89 -18.46
N SER A 644 -5.09 9.65 -19.31
CA SER A 644 -6.18 9.17 -20.18
C SER A 644 -6.10 9.85 -21.54
N LEU A 645 -6.55 9.17 -22.60
CA LEU A 645 -6.63 9.76 -23.93
C LEU A 645 -8.05 10.29 -24.19
N ALA A 646 -8.17 11.37 -24.97
CA ALA A 646 -9.45 11.99 -25.29
C ALA A 646 -10.38 11.09 -26.13
N ASP A 647 -9.82 10.12 -26.84
CA ASP A 647 -10.51 9.13 -27.66
C ASP A 647 -10.86 7.83 -26.91
N ASP A 648 -10.41 7.66 -25.67
CA ASP A 648 -10.77 6.49 -24.85
C ASP A 648 -12.29 6.41 -24.62
N SER A 649 -12.82 5.19 -24.68
CA SER A 649 -14.24 4.88 -24.45
C SER A 649 -14.62 4.78 -22.96
N GLY A 650 -13.67 5.01 -22.05
CA GLY A 650 -13.87 4.97 -20.59
C GLY A 650 -14.72 6.13 -20.06
N PRO A 651 -15.17 6.09 -18.78
CA PRO A 651 -15.96 7.15 -18.18
C PRO A 651 -15.26 8.51 -18.28
N ARG A 652 -15.79 9.40 -19.14
CA ARG A 652 -15.22 10.74 -19.40
C ARG A 652 -15.40 11.74 -18.23
N GLY A 653 -16.08 11.33 -17.17
CA GLY A 653 -16.40 12.13 -15.98
C GLY A 653 -15.73 11.57 -14.74
N ASN A 654 -14.74 12.30 -14.22
CA ASN A 654 -14.02 12.04 -12.97
C ASN A 654 -13.74 10.56 -12.69
N GLU A 655 -12.93 9.93 -13.55
CA GLU A 655 -11.96 8.97 -13.03
C GLU A 655 -11.26 9.71 -11.89
N ARG A 656 -11.61 9.36 -10.66
CA ARG A 656 -11.17 10.06 -9.46
C ARG A 656 -9.64 9.96 -9.44
N THR A 657 -8.96 10.99 -9.92
CA THR A 657 -7.51 11.16 -9.98
C THR A 657 -7.23 12.60 -9.55
N GLY A 658 -6.17 12.79 -8.78
CA GLY A 658 -5.90 14.05 -8.10
C GLY A 658 -5.77 13.84 -6.60
N THR A 659 -4.75 14.48 -6.05
CA THR A 659 -4.47 14.55 -4.64
C THR A 659 -5.32 15.66 -4.02
N VAL A 660 -6.20 15.31 -3.06
CA VAL A 660 -7.28 16.18 -2.51
C VAL A 660 -6.83 17.62 -2.20
N PRO A 661 -5.68 17.87 -1.55
CA PRO A 661 -5.18 19.23 -1.33
C PRO A 661 -5.02 20.10 -2.59
N PHE A 662 -4.70 19.49 -3.74
CA PHE A 662 -4.37 20.22 -4.97
C PHE A 662 -5.56 20.36 -5.93
N MET A 663 -6.55 19.47 -5.85
CA MET A 663 -7.76 19.50 -6.68
C MET A 663 -8.44 20.89 -6.69
N ALA A 664 -8.95 21.32 -7.85
CA ALA A 664 -9.73 22.55 -7.98
C ALA A 664 -10.97 22.56 -7.07
N LEU A 665 -11.39 23.73 -6.59
CA LEU A 665 -12.53 23.84 -5.66
C LEU A 665 -13.82 23.21 -6.18
N ASN A 666 -14.11 23.37 -7.48
CA ASN A 666 -15.30 22.79 -8.11
C ASN A 666 -15.33 21.26 -8.03
N LEU A 667 -14.15 20.62 -8.08
CA LEU A 667 -14.02 19.16 -8.00
C LEU A 667 -14.12 18.67 -6.54
N LEU A 668 -13.92 19.55 -5.55
CA LEU A 668 -14.01 19.23 -4.12
C LEU A 668 -15.45 19.30 -3.57
N THR A 669 -16.41 19.78 -4.36
CA THR A 669 -17.85 19.79 -4.01
C THR A 669 -18.44 18.38 -3.96
N GLU A 670 -19.62 18.21 -3.37
CA GLU A 670 -20.29 16.91 -3.39
C GLU A 670 -20.59 16.45 -4.82
N GLU A 671 -21.07 17.35 -5.69
CA GLU A 671 -21.28 17.11 -7.13
C GLU A 671 -19.99 16.68 -7.81
N GLY A 672 -18.89 17.37 -7.52
CA GLY A 672 -17.56 17.05 -8.03
C GLY A 672 -17.10 15.65 -7.62
N GLN A 673 -17.30 15.28 -6.35
CA GLN A 673 -16.96 13.96 -5.81
C GLN A 673 -17.89 12.83 -6.29
N ARG A 674 -19.13 13.16 -6.67
CA ARG A 674 -20.06 12.27 -7.39
C ARG A 674 -19.75 12.13 -8.88
N GLY A 675 -18.82 12.91 -9.42
CA GLY A 675 -18.43 12.88 -10.83
C GLY A 675 -19.36 13.65 -11.77
N GLU A 676 -20.22 14.50 -11.21
CA GLU A 676 -21.21 15.29 -11.96
C GLU A 676 -20.60 16.56 -12.57
N VAL A 677 -19.42 16.98 -12.10
CA VAL A 677 -18.67 18.12 -12.65
C VAL A 677 -17.70 17.62 -13.71
N LYS A 678 -17.89 18.06 -14.96
CA LYS A 678 -16.96 17.80 -16.07
C LYS A 678 -15.58 18.37 -15.74
N HIS A 679 -14.54 17.55 -15.91
CA HIS A 679 -13.16 17.98 -15.74
C HIS A 679 -12.69 18.79 -16.96
N LEU A 680 -12.27 20.04 -16.73
CA LEU A 680 -11.85 21.00 -17.75
C LEU A 680 -10.42 21.47 -17.47
N TYR A 681 -9.71 22.04 -18.44
CA TYR A 681 -8.30 22.43 -18.29
C TYR A 681 -8.11 23.47 -17.19
N ARG A 682 -9.06 24.40 -17.03
CA ARG A 682 -9.07 25.36 -15.92
C ARG A 682 -8.93 24.72 -14.54
N HIS A 683 -9.40 23.48 -14.36
CA HIS A 683 -9.26 22.76 -13.09
C HIS A 683 -7.81 22.33 -12.87
N ASP A 684 -7.12 21.90 -13.93
CA ASP A 684 -5.69 21.55 -13.86
C ASP A 684 -4.82 22.79 -13.69
N LEU A 685 -5.15 23.90 -14.35
CA LEU A 685 -4.43 25.17 -14.15
C LEU A 685 -4.58 25.67 -12.70
N GLU A 686 -5.78 25.60 -12.13
CA GLU A 686 -5.98 25.90 -10.70
C GLU A 686 -5.13 24.97 -9.82
N LEU A 687 -5.09 23.68 -10.13
CA LEU A 687 -4.27 22.70 -9.43
C LEU A 687 -2.77 23.09 -9.47
N PHE A 688 -2.23 23.53 -10.60
CA PHE A 688 -0.83 23.99 -10.69
C PHE A 688 -0.53 25.16 -9.73
N ILE A 689 -1.46 26.12 -9.59
CA ILE A 689 -1.34 27.23 -8.64
C ILE A 689 -1.30 26.71 -7.20
N TRP A 690 -2.10 25.69 -6.89
CA TRP A 690 -2.11 25.06 -5.58
C TRP A 690 -0.84 24.27 -5.28
N CYS A 691 -0.27 23.56 -6.27
CA CYS A 691 1.03 22.93 -6.13
C CYS A 691 2.12 23.97 -5.83
N PHE A 692 2.14 25.07 -6.56
CA PHE A 692 3.11 26.15 -6.34
C PHE A 692 2.97 26.80 -4.97
N THR A 693 1.73 27.06 -4.54
CA THR A 693 1.40 27.59 -3.21
C THR A 693 1.87 26.63 -2.11
N TRP A 694 1.61 25.33 -2.28
CA TRP A 694 2.04 24.30 -1.35
C TRP A 694 3.55 24.27 -1.20
N ILE A 695 4.29 24.21 -2.31
CA ILE A 695 5.76 24.17 -2.30
C ILE A 695 6.32 25.43 -1.61
N SER A 696 5.84 26.62 -2.00
CA SER A 696 6.34 27.90 -1.48
C SER A 696 6.12 28.07 0.03
N LEU A 697 5.00 27.57 0.55
CA LEU A 697 4.67 27.67 1.98
C LEU A 697 5.28 26.55 2.83
N ARG A 698 5.73 25.45 2.20
CA ARG A 698 6.17 24.23 2.90
C ARG A 698 7.68 24.05 2.92
N TYR A 699 8.39 24.60 1.94
CA TYR A 699 9.81 24.40 1.76
C TYR A 699 10.56 25.74 1.78
N GLU A 700 11.73 25.74 2.41
CA GLU A 700 12.71 26.81 2.35
C GLU A 700 14.02 26.20 1.84
N ASN A 701 14.49 26.65 0.67
CA ASN A 701 15.73 26.17 0.04
C ASN A 701 15.84 24.63 -0.05
N GLY A 702 14.76 23.96 -0.45
CA GLY A 702 14.73 22.50 -0.56
C GLY A 702 14.49 21.75 0.75
N VAL A 703 14.44 22.44 1.89
CA VAL A 703 14.23 21.84 3.21
C VAL A 703 12.79 22.05 3.65
N PRO A 704 12.06 20.98 4.06
CA PRO A 704 10.75 21.14 4.66
C PRO A 704 10.85 22.01 5.92
N LEU A 705 9.95 22.98 6.06
CA LEU A 705 9.85 23.79 7.27
C LEU A 705 9.48 22.93 8.49
N SER A 706 9.54 23.51 9.68
CA SER A 706 9.10 22.81 10.89
C SER A 706 7.58 22.62 10.86
N TRP A 707 7.07 21.43 11.21
CA TRP A 707 5.65 21.07 11.19
C TRP A 707 4.67 22.11 11.78
N LYS A 708 5.11 22.93 12.75
CA LYS A 708 4.31 24.03 13.33
C LYS A 708 4.04 25.21 12.37
N LEU A 709 4.73 25.25 11.25
CA LEU A 709 4.67 26.30 10.23
C LEU A 709 3.96 25.83 8.95
N HIS A 710 3.26 24.69 8.98
CA HIS A 710 2.56 24.15 7.81
C HIS A 710 1.05 24.38 7.92
N PRO A 711 0.55 25.57 7.56
CA PRO A 711 -0.89 25.86 7.65
C PRO A 711 -1.75 24.96 6.74
N LEU A 712 -1.13 24.27 5.79
CA LEU A 712 -1.80 23.43 4.79
C LEU A 712 -1.73 21.93 5.11
N ASP A 713 -0.88 21.48 6.05
CA ASP A 713 -0.67 20.04 6.30
C ASP A 713 -1.98 19.36 6.76
N GLU A 714 -2.86 20.06 7.47
CA GLU A 714 -4.18 19.55 7.86
C GLU A 714 -5.09 19.27 6.65
N TRP A 715 -4.86 19.89 5.49
CA TRP A 715 -5.68 19.63 4.30
C TRP A 715 -5.51 18.21 3.79
N ALA A 716 -4.34 17.62 4.03
CA ALA A 716 -4.06 16.23 3.68
C ALA A 716 -4.82 15.22 4.55
N THR A 717 -5.39 15.65 5.68
CA THR A 717 -6.15 14.78 6.60
C THR A 717 -7.66 14.94 6.46
N PHE A 718 -8.13 15.98 5.77
CA PHE A 718 -9.56 16.21 5.54
C PHE A 718 -10.12 15.41 4.36
N GLY A 719 -11.40 15.06 4.44
CA GLY A 719 -12.16 14.62 3.27
C GLY A 719 -12.29 15.75 2.24
N ALA A 720 -12.61 15.41 0.99
CA ALA A 720 -12.60 16.34 -0.14
C ALA A 720 -13.41 17.62 0.10
N VAL A 721 -14.67 17.49 0.55
CA VAL A 721 -15.56 18.63 0.82
C VAL A 721 -14.99 19.55 1.90
N ALA A 722 -14.57 18.99 3.03
CA ALA A 722 -13.96 19.75 4.12
C ALA A 722 -12.65 20.43 3.70
N CYS A 723 -11.83 19.76 2.88
CA CYS A 723 -10.65 20.38 2.27
C CYS A 723 -11.05 21.58 1.39
N GLY A 724 -12.09 21.44 0.57
CA GLY A 724 -12.63 22.50 -0.28
C GLY A 724 -13.04 23.74 0.50
N GLU A 725 -13.77 23.57 1.61
CA GLU A 725 -14.17 24.68 2.48
C GLU A 725 -12.98 25.43 3.07
N LYS A 726 -11.99 24.70 3.62
CA LYS A 726 -10.78 25.29 4.21
C LYS A 726 -9.97 26.04 3.16
N LYS A 727 -9.87 25.47 1.96
CA LYS A 727 -9.16 26.02 0.82
C LYS A 727 -9.81 27.31 0.30
N TYR A 728 -11.13 27.34 0.19
CA TYR A 728 -11.88 28.55 -0.14
C TYR A 728 -11.69 29.66 0.90
N VAL A 729 -11.78 29.34 2.19
CA VAL A 729 -11.52 30.31 3.27
C VAL A 729 -10.09 30.84 3.22
N PHE A 730 -9.11 29.99 2.93
CA PHE A 730 -7.71 30.39 2.78
C PHE A 730 -7.52 31.35 1.61
N GLN A 731 -8.08 31.06 0.43
CA GLN A 731 -8.03 31.96 -0.74
C GLN A 731 -8.54 33.36 -0.39
N GLY A 732 -9.69 33.46 0.30
CA GLY A 732 -10.28 34.75 0.69
C GLY A 732 -9.49 35.53 1.75
N ARG A 733 -8.69 34.84 2.59
CA ARG A 733 -7.89 35.46 3.67
C ARG A 733 -6.48 35.83 3.23
N MET A 734 -5.96 35.25 2.15
CA MET A 734 -4.56 35.35 1.75
C MET A 734 -4.07 36.80 1.62
N LYS A 735 -4.90 37.70 1.06
CA LYS A 735 -4.58 39.14 0.93
C LYS A 735 -4.34 39.87 2.27
N LYS A 736 -4.79 39.29 3.37
CA LYS A 736 -4.66 39.85 4.73
C LYS A 736 -3.48 39.23 5.50
N LEU A 737 -2.83 38.19 4.96
CA LEU A 737 -1.70 37.55 5.60
C LEU A 737 -0.41 38.32 5.29
N PRO A 738 0.48 38.52 6.28
CA PRO A 738 1.81 39.06 6.02
C PRO A 738 2.63 38.04 5.21
N ALA A 739 3.57 38.53 4.40
CA ALA A 739 4.52 37.68 3.70
C ALA A 739 5.37 36.89 4.72
N PRO A 740 5.47 35.56 4.59
CA PRO A 740 6.39 34.76 5.39
C PRO A 740 7.83 35.21 5.15
N SER A 741 8.65 35.20 6.20
CA SER A 741 10.02 35.74 6.15
C SER A 741 10.95 34.99 5.18
N HIS A 742 10.65 33.72 4.89
CA HIS A 742 11.43 32.87 3.98
C HIS A 742 11.01 32.98 2.51
N ILE A 743 9.92 33.69 2.21
CA ILE A 743 9.37 33.82 0.84
C ILE A 743 9.80 35.16 0.25
N ASP A 744 10.38 35.12 -0.96
CA ASP A 744 10.71 36.33 -1.70
C ASP A 744 9.48 37.22 -1.96
N SER A 745 9.67 38.53 -1.87
CA SER A 745 8.58 39.50 -2.03
C SER A 745 7.87 39.39 -3.39
N SER A 746 8.63 39.14 -4.46
CA SER A 746 8.07 38.99 -5.82
C SER A 746 7.26 37.71 -5.93
N LEU A 747 7.75 36.62 -5.30
CA LEU A 747 7.06 35.34 -5.21
C LEU A 747 5.76 35.44 -4.39
N TRP A 748 5.78 36.19 -3.29
CA TRP A 748 4.60 36.43 -2.48
C TRP A 748 3.54 37.23 -3.24
N VAL A 749 3.93 38.30 -3.94
CA VAL A 749 3.02 39.08 -4.79
C VAL A 749 2.39 38.20 -5.87
N PHE A 750 3.18 37.34 -6.51
CA PHE A 750 2.70 36.35 -7.47
C PHE A 750 1.63 35.41 -6.88
N LEU A 751 1.90 34.81 -5.72
CA LEU A 751 0.95 33.93 -5.04
C LEU A 751 -0.36 34.64 -4.72
N VAL A 752 -0.27 35.83 -4.12
CA VAL A 752 -1.44 36.62 -3.72
C VAL A 752 -2.27 37.04 -4.93
N ASP A 753 -1.63 37.44 -6.03
CA ASP A 753 -2.30 37.83 -7.27
C ASP A 753 -3.02 36.63 -7.91
N CYS A 754 -2.35 35.47 -8.04
CA CYS A 754 -2.94 34.28 -8.65
C CYS A 754 -4.12 33.72 -7.82
N LEU A 755 -3.95 33.60 -6.50
CA LEU A 755 -5.04 33.17 -5.61
C LEU A 755 -6.19 34.18 -5.59
N GLY A 756 -5.87 35.47 -5.69
CA GLY A 756 -6.86 36.53 -5.83
C GLY A 756 -7.64 36.44 -7.15
N MET A 757 -6.99 36.02 -8.23
CA MET A 757 -7.63 35.78 -9.52
C MET A 757 -8.57 34.57 -9.45
N LEU A 758 -8.10 33.43 -8.91
CA LEU A 758 -8.93 32.25 -8.66
C LEU A 758 -10.18 32.58 -7.86
N ASN A 759 -10.04 33.32 -6.76
CA ASN A 759 -11.17 33.72 -5.90
C ASN A 759 -12.21 34.56 -6.66
N ARG A 760 -11.77 35.45 -7.58
CA ARG A 760 -12.68 36.25 -8.41
C ARG A 760 -13.44 35.38 -9.42
N HIS A 761 -12.74 34.46 -10.08
CA HIS A 761 -13.37 33.54 -11.03
C HIS A 761 -14.37 32.61 -10.34
N HIS A 762 -14.03 32.08 -9.17
CA HIS A 762 -14.93 31.25 -8.36
C HIS A 762 -16.18 32.02 -7.94
N PHE A 763 -16.03 33.24 -7.42
CA PHE A 763 -17.17 34.10 -7.07
C PHE A 763 -18.10 34.35 -8.26
N ASN A 764 -17.54 34.71 -9.42
CA ASN A 764 -18.32 34.99 -10.63
C ASN A 764 -19.11 33.76 -11.12
N ARG A 765 -18.53 32.56 -11.01
CA ARG A 765 -19.21 31.31 -11.40
C ARG A 765 -20.28 30.89 -10.42
N TRP A 766 -20.01 31.01 -9.12
CA TRP A 766 -21.02 30.77 -8.08
C TRP A 766 -22.23 31.69 -8.27
N ALA A 767 -21.99 32.96 -8.61
CA ALA A 767 -23.05 33.91 -8.93
C ALA A 767 -23.85 33.58 -10.21
N ALA A 768 -23.31 32.75 -11.11
CA ALA A 768 -23.92 32.40 -12.39
C ALA A 768 -24.66 31.04 -12.40
N ASP A 769 -24.55 30.23 -11.34
CA ASP A 769 -25.14 28.88 -11.21
C ASP A 769 -24.77 27.87 -12.33
N THR A 770 -23.61 28.05 -12.97
CA THR A 770 -23.17 27.28 -14.15
C THR A 770 -22.09 26.23 -13.80
N LEU A 771 -22.38 25.28 -12.91
CA LEU A 771 -21.37 24.27 -12.49
C LEU A 771 -21.37 22.98 -13.32
N THR A 772 -22.51 22.57 -13.87
CA THR A 772 -22.71 21.18 -14.35
C THR A 772 -22.72 20.98 -15.87
N ASN A 773 -22.70 22.05 -16.69
CA ASN A 773 -22.79 21.95 -18.16
C ASN A 773 -21.79 22.85 -18.93
N CYS A 774 -20.63 23.18 -18.35
CA CYS A 774 -19.62 23.97 -19.06
C CYS A 774 -18.85 23.13 -20.09
N GLU A 775 -18.83 23.60 -21.33
CA GLU A 775 -17.78 23.27 -22.29
C GLU A 775 -16.67 24.33 -22.22
N GLU A 776 -15.46 23.96 -22.62
CA GLU A 776 -14.31 24.84 -22.65
C GLU A 776 -13.65 24.68 -24.02
N SER A 777 -13.61 25.75 -24.79
CA SER A 777 -12.89 25.81 -26.06
C SER A 777 -11.42 26.18 -25.84
N ASP A 778 -10.55 25.94 -26.82
CA ASP A 778 -9.16 26.38 -26.76
C ASP A 778 -9.02 27.89 -26.50
N SER A 779 -9.93 28.70 -27.05
CA SER A 779 -9.96 30.14 -26.78
C SER A 779 -10.31 30.48 -25.33
N ASP A 780 -11.17 29.69 -24.68
CA ASP A 780 -11.50 29.86 -23.27
C ASP A 780 -10.29 29.50 -22.38
N ILE A 781 -9.56 28.44 -22.75
CA ILE A 781 -8.33 28.03 -22.08
C ILE A 781 -7.29 29.14 -22.16
N ASP A 782 -7.05 29.66 -23.36
CA ASP A 782 -6.04 30.70 -23.60
C ASP A 782 -6.41 32.00 -22.88
N ALA A 783 -7.69 32.40 -22.90
CA ALA A 783 -8.18 33.57 -22.17
C ALA A 783 -8.03 33.41 -20.64
N PHE A 784 -8.27 32.20 -20.12
CA PHE A 784 -8.11 31.93 -18.69
C PHE A 784 -6.64 31.98 -18.28
N LEU A 785 -5.72 31.36 -19.03
CA LEU A 785 -4.29 31.44 -18.78
C LEU A 785 -3.77 32.89 -18.85
N GLN A 786 -4.18 33.63 -19.88
CA GLN A 786 -3.81 35.04 -20.06
C GLN A 786 -4.25 35.92 -18.87
N SER A 787 -5.36 35.58 -18.20
CA SER A 787 -5.80 36.29 -17.00
C SER A 787 -4.79 36.22 -15.84
N PHE A 788 -4.04 35.12 -15.74
CA PHE A 788 -2.95 34.95 -14.76
C PHE A 788 -1.66 35.63 -15.22
N GLU A 789 -1.30 35.49 -16.50
CA GLU A 789 -0.11 36.11 -17.08
C GLU A 789 -0.12 37.64 -16.95
N ASN A 790 -1.32 38.24 -17.03
CA ASN A 790 -1.54 39.67 -16.87
C ASN A 790 -1.46 40.17 -15.42
N THR A 791 -1.34 39.27 -14.43
CA THR A 791 -1.14 39.71 -13.04
C THR A 791 0.23 40.34 -12.83
N LYS A 792 0.34 41.27 -11.87
CA LYS A 792 1.58 42.00 -11.64
C LYS A 792 2.71 41.07 -11.22
N GLY A 793 2.41 40.13 -10.33
CA GLY A 793 3.40 39.14 -9.88
C GLY A 793 3.89 38.22 -10.99
N TRP A 794 3.01 37.70 -11.84
CA TRP A 794 3.40 36.82 -12.95
C TRP A 794 4.28 37.55 -13.97
N ALA A 795 3.84 38.74 -14.40
CA ALA A 795 4.61 39.57 -15.33
C ALA A 795 5.99 39.96 -14.75
N ALA A 796 6.07 40.23 -13.45
CA ALA A 796 7.33 40.55 -12.78
C ALA A 796 8.30 39.36 -12.77
N LEU A 797 7.84 38.15 -12.41
CA LEU A 797 8.67 36.95 -12.42
C LEU A 797 9.10 36.57 -13.84
N THR A 798 8.21 36.69 -14.81
CA THR A 798 8.52 36.45 -16.23
C THR A 798 9.62 37.39 -16.74
N LYS A 799 9.56 38.68 -16.37
CA LYS A 799 10.61 39.65 -16.70
C LYS A 799 11.95 39.36 -16.01
N LEU A 800 11.95 38.69 -14.85
CA LEU A 800 13.17 38.25 -14.18
C LEU A 800 13.83 37.08 -14.91
N LEU A 801 13.05 36.20 -15.56
CA LEU A 801 13.55 35.14 -16.44
C LEU A 801 14.25 35.72 -17.67
N SER A 802 13.63 36.70 -18.34
CA SER A 802 14.18 37.27 -19.58
C SER A 802 15.48 38.05 -19.41
N LYS A 803 15.79 38.53 -18.20
CA LYS A 803 17.00 39.34 -17.91
C LYS A 803 18.28 38.53 -17.66
N SER A 804 18.20 37.21 -17.48
CA SER A 804 19.38 36.35 -17.27
C SER A 804 19.81 35.56 -18.50
N SER A 805 19.06 35.66 -19.59
CA SER A 805 19.41 35.08 -20.89
C SER A 805 20.22 36.05 -21.77
N GLN A 806 20.54 37.23 -21.22
CA GLN A 806 21.53 38.20 -21.70
C GLN A 806 22.72 38.18 -20.75
#